data_AF-A0A6N4W5L0-F1
#
_entry.id   AF-A0A6N4W5L0-F1
#
_cell.length_a   1.000
_cell.length_b   1.000
_cell.length_c   1.000
_cell.angle_alpha   90.00
_cell.angle_beta   90.00
_cell.angle_gamma   90.00
#
_symmetry.space_group_name_H-M   'P 1'
#
loop_
_entity.id
_entity.type
_entity.pdbx_description
1 polymer ?
#
loop_
_entity_poly.entity_id
_entity_poly.type
_entity_poly.pdbx_seq_one_letter_code
_entity_poly.pdbx_strand_id
1 'polypeptide(L)'
;MPSAAANSRPVSALVAQPGQNTVVPIFFGNGTAEHPDGGIIVGNGYSWTAETCTGGNSCRGGNGGLLGNGGNGFNGGNGGAAGWFGNGGSGGDGIALVNNGRGGNGGAGGLISGNGGSGGLGANIVGAGAAGGNGGSAGLFGNGGGGGDGGQAADSPDPGGTGGAGGRGGSGGLLVGDGGAGGSGGAAIPADGTGGDGGHGGSTGVLALWGAGGAGGAGGDAATGGRGGDGGSGGALAVFSIGGDGGAGGNTPLQGHGTYLGGRGGDGGAGALWSGNGGDGGAGGRGGGNGGNGGDVGRLSLLGAGGNGGDGGVGQAGTPGSNGVIGRPDGLDGVAGRQGGSGGNGGNGSVVFGVGGDGGSGGPGGAGGNGGKGYSVPDTGAVDTGDGVSGGNGGVGGRGGDGGALGGNPGSGRYLFVIPSHGAGGASGAGGAGGAGGQGGLGGLTNDVNAVGGSGGQGGEGGAGGSGGAATAVNAAGEGGKGGIGGAGGGGGYGYGTGGPAGAGGRGGVGGEGGAGSSAQVGADGGAGGAGGAGGAGGNSQASGVGGVGGRGGDGGDGGNGGPEGGVGGDFGQGGLGGEAGKDGQRADSGAAGVRGQHGTPTAAVMPAAALRSVTDVLTVSASDQPTVQSLLSDFVARLNYIFFNSAPSVTIDVNPQDPLTGAINGRLDGVSHNGYQVTYSIASGPKYGQITDFNSATGEYTYVPNPKLVNPGVTDSFTIVADNGAGAQLPGVLGLIQDALHSLAIRLNLARPDTVEETFTVKVLGDGAYGDTTNAQWAILNQSYENCTLNATAAAIRQVTSGAKAPDEQDMVALAKANNSVDRPGAKMYLDENTSDGVAVKDAVALMAKEFGLTANTTHYDDSPGAMADLQANLAYGNATMVTVSASLMWNAIPDASNDGNPNYTDLDHEIVVIAVNLKEGVVYVNDSSATNTKDQPIGAGMKVSLAAFLSSWKTSRYELTVVDKPV
;
A
#
# COMPACT_ATOMS: atom_id res chain seq x y z
N MET A 1 36.16 55.88 -44.14
CA MET A 1 37.38 55.75 -44.97
C MET A 1 38.00 54.36 -44.72
N PRO A 2 38.78 53.78 -45.65
CA PRO A 2 38.74 52.32 -45.85
C PRO A 2 40.09 51.57 -45.83
N SER A 3 40.00 50.23 -45.74
CA SER A 3 40.82 49.19 -46.42
C SER A 3 40.16 47.83 -46.11
N ALA A 4 39.72 46.97 -47.04
CA ALA A 4 40.29 46.44 -48.29
C ALA A 4 41.59 45.64 -48.03
N ALA A 5 41.81 44.40 -48.51
CA ALA A 5 41.06 43.44 -49.35
C ALA A 5 41.57 41.99 -48.97
N ALA A 6 41.27 40.84 -49.60
CA ALA A 6 40.73 40.54 -50.93
C ALA A 6 40.15 39.10 -51.06
N ASN A 7 39.17 38.97 -51.96
CA ASN A 7 38.85 37.83 -52.84
C ASN A 7 39.41 36.41 -52.57
N SER A 8 38.50 35.43 -52.63
CA SER A 8 38.27 34.69 -53.88
C SER A 8 36.86 34.08 -53.96
N ARG A 9 36.39 33.83 -55.18
CA ARG A 9 35.00 33.43 -55.53
C ARG A 9 34.93 31.92 -55.89
N PRO A 10 33.75 31.32 -56.10
CA PRO A 10 33.48 29.94 -55.70
C PRO A 10 34.07 28.89 -56.65
N VAL A 11 34.34 27.70 -56.10
CA VAL A 11 34.55 26.47 -56.88
C VAL A 11 33.28 25.63 -56.84
N SER A 12 32.90 25.14 -58.01
CA SER A 12 31.74 24.35 -58.39
C SER A 12 31.01 23.56 -57.30
N ALA A 13 29.67 23.59 -57.41
CA ALA A 13 28.83 22.53 -56.90
C ALA A 13 29.34 21.17 -57.42
N LEU A 14 29.83 20.33 -56.51
CA LEU A 14 29.90 18.91 -56.78
C LEU A 14 28.46 18.40 -56.79
N VAL A 15 27.90 18.24 -57.99
CA VAL A 15 26.68 17.45 -58.16
C VAL A 15 27.03 16.03 -57.74
N ALA A 16 26.75 15.70 -56.49
CA ALA A 16 26.75 14.34 -56.03
C ALA A 16 25.75 13.59 -56.92
N GLN A 17 26.26 12.66 -57.72
CA GLN A 17 25.39 11.74 -58.43
C GLN A 17 24.52 11.02 -57.39
N PRO A 18 23.23 10.78 -57.64
CA PRO A 18 22.43 9.92 -56.78
C PRO A 18 22.95 8.49 -56.93
N GLY A 19 24.00 8.18 -56.16
CA GLY A 19 24.51 6.82 -56.03
C GLY A 19 23.40 5.93 -55.49
N GLN A 20 23.43 4.65 -55.86
CA GLN A 20 22.36 3.70 -55.54
C GLN A 20 22.11 3.48 -54.03
N ASN A 21 22.94 4.09 -53.18
CA ASN A 21 22.85 4.11 -51.72
C ASN A 21 21.77 5.06 -51.15
N THR A 22 21.17 5.98 -51.93
CA THR A 22 20.10 6.86 -51.43
C THR A 22 18.70 6.27 -51.53
N VAL A 23 18.52 5.19 -52.32
CA VAL A 23 17.21 4.58 -52.56
C VAL A 23 16.97 3.39 -51.62
N VAL A 24 18.00 2.60 -51.31
CA VAL A 24 17.87 1.42 -50.44
C VAL A 24 17.33 1.78 -49.05
N PRO A 25 17.81 2.82 -48.33
CA PRO A 25 17.29 3.16 -47.00
C PRO A 25 15.81 3.55 -46.97
N ILE A 26 15.27 4.09 -48.07
CA ILE A 26 13.86 4.48 -48.18
C ILE A 26 12.93 3.24 -48.19
N PHE A 27 13.43 2.09 -48.67
CA PHE A 27 12.67 0.85 -48.70
C PHE A 27 13.08 -0.15 -47.61
N PHE A 28 14.34 -0.14 -47.19
CA PHE A 28 14.95 -1.10 -46.27
C PHE A 28 15.91 -0.39 -45.30
N GLY A 29 15.48 -0.22 -44.06
CA GLY A 29 16.28 0.42 -43.01
C GLY A 29 15.43 0.82 -41.80
N ASN A 30 16.00 0.82 -40.61
CA ASN A 30 15.34 1.40 -39.44
C ASN A 30 15.40 2.93 -39.50
N GLY A 31 14.44 3.61 -38.89
CA GLY A 31 14.46 5.05 -38.75
C GLY A 31 15.62 5.55 -37.88
N THR A 32 15.93 6.85 -37.99
CA THR A 32 16.91 7.58 -37.18
C THR A 32 16.26 8.80 -36.53
N ALA A 33 16.96 9.53 -35.65
CA ALA A 33 16.42 10.76 -35.05
C ALA A 33 16.03 11.82 -36.10
N GLU A 34 16.77 11.91 -37.22
CA GLU A 34 16.52 12.83 -38.32
C GLU A 34 15.40 12.37 -39.24
N HIS A 35 15.24 11.05 -39.39
CA HIS A 35 14.24 10.40 -40.23
C HIS A 35 13.56 9.26 -39.43
N PRO A 36 12.59 9.58 -38.56
CA PRO A 36 12.08 8.61 -37.58
C PRO A 36 11.37 7.40 -38.19
N ASP A 37 10.72 7.55 -39.34
CA ASP A 37 10.00 6.45 -39.98
C ASP A 37 10.98 5.42 -40.58
N GLY A 38 10.67 4.14 -40.40
CA GLY A 38 11.39 3.03 -41.03
C GLY A 38 11.15 2.97 -42.54
N GLY A 39 12.05 2.29 -43.25
CA GLY A 39 11.95 2.05 -44.68
C GLY A 39 10.66 1.32 -45.05
N ILE A 40 10.03 1.72 -46.17
CA ILE A 40 8.66 1.39 -46.56
C ILE A 40 8.35 -0.13 -46.54
N ILE A 41 9.33 -0.99 -46.86
CA ILE A 41 9.16 -2.45 -46.95
C ILE A 41 9.64 -3.14 -45.67
N VAL A 42 10.85 -2.83 -45.20
CA VAL A 42 11.39 -3.40 -43.96
C VAL A 42 12.09 -2.31 -43.16
N GLY A 43 11.67 -2.12 -41.91
CA GLY A 43 12.26 -1.11 -41.04
C GLY A 43 11.45 -0.85 -39.79
N ASN A 44 12.10 -0.91 -38.63
CA ASN A 44 11.49 -0.41 -37.40
C ASN A 44 11.52 1.12 -37.40
N GLY A 45 10.47 1.74 -36.90
CA GLY A 45 10.46 3.16 -36.58
C GLY A 45 11.41 3.48 -35.42
N TYR A 46 11.90 4.72 -35.39
CA TYR A 46 12.86 5.17 -34.40
C TYR A 46 12.23 5.37 -33.02
N SER A 47 12.87 4.79 -32.00
CA SER A 47 12.53 4.96 -30.58
C SER A 47 13.38 6.07 -29.97
N TRP A 48 12.74 7.06 -29.38
CA TRP A 48 13.42 8.21 -28.77
C TRP A 48 13.92 7.90 -27.35
N THR A 49 15.00 8.58 -26.97
CA THR A 49 15.66 8.48 -25.65
C THR A 49 15.96 9.88 -25.10
N ALA A 50 16.44 9.98 -23.86
CA ALA A 50 16.81 11.26 -23.24
C ALA A 50 17.95 11.99 -23.99
N GLU A 51 18.89 11.25 -24.55
CA GLU A 51 20.05 11.78 -25.29
C GLU A 51 19.66 12.32 -26.67
N THR A 52 18.57 11.81 -27.24
CA THR A 52 18.17 12.03 -28.63
C THR A 52 16.98 12.97 -28.74
N CYS A 53 16.06 12.91 -27.76
CA CYS A 53 14.95 13.86 -27.59
C CYS A 53 15.35 15.02 -26.65
N THR A 54 16.24 15.88 -27.12
CA THR A 54 16.80 16.98 -26.31
C THR A 54 15.87 18.19 -26.20
N GLY A 55 16.12 19.04 -25.19
CA GLY A 55 15.51 20.37 -25.06
C GLY A 55 14.10 20.42 -24.47
N GLY A 56 13.65 19.35 -23.78
CA GLY A 56 12.30 19.31 -23.20
C GLY A 56 11.19 19.32 -24.27
N ASN A 57 11.42 18.63 -25.38
CA ASN A 57 10.43 18.45 -26.43
C ASN A 57 9.68 17.13 -26.24
N SER A 58 8.44 17.05 -26.73
CA SER A 58 7.67 15.81 -26.85
C SER A 58 8.04 15.13 -28.18
N CYS A 59 8.74 14.01 -28.15
CA CYS A 59 9.20 13.33 -29.37
C CYS A 59 8.31 12.13 -29.70
N ARG A 60 7.66 12.19 -30.87
CA ARG A 60 6.82 11.10 -31.38
C ARG A 60 7.69 10.00 -31.99
N GLY A 61 7.51 8.77 -31.54
CA GLY A 61 8.14 7.59 -32.11
C GLY A 61 7.81 7.41 -33.59
N GLY A 62 8.80 7.02 -34.39
CA GLY A 62 8.64 6.84 -35.82
C GLY A 62 7.78 5.63 -36.19
N ASN A 63 7.16 5.64 -37.35
CA ASN A 63 6.31 4.54 -37.80
C ASN A 63 7.17 3.43 -38.45
N GLY A 64 6.75 2.17 -38.32
CA GLY A 64 7.39 1.03 -38.96
C GLY A 64 7.02 0.90 -40.44
N GLY A 65 7.88 0.24 -41.21
CA GLY A 65 7.59 -0.21 -42.57
C GLY A 65 6.56 -1.35 -42.63
N LEU A 66 6.31 -1.87 -43.83
CA LEU A 66 5.40 -3.01 -44.06
C LEU A 66 5.71 -4.19 -43.11
N LEU A 67 6.99 -4.49 -42.93
CA LEU A 67 7.55 -5.37 -41.91
C LEU A 67 8.39 -4.51 -40.94
N GLY A 68 7.85 -4.18 -39.78
CA GLY A 68 8.56 -3.37 -38.80
C GLY A 68 7.68 -2.87 -37.66
N ASN A 69 8.28 -2.80 -36.46
CA ASN A 69 7.64 -2.23 -35.28
C ASN A 69 7.60 -0.70 -35.39
N GLY A 70 6.61 -0.08 -34.76
CA GLY A 70 6.66 1.34 -34.45
C GLY A 70 7.68 1.63 -33.35
N GLY A 71 8.31 2.80 -33.41
CA GLY A 71 9.26 3.26 -32.40
C GLY A 71 8.56 3.90 -31.20
N ASN A 72 9.24 3.90 -30.05
CA ASN A 72 8.72 4.49 -28.82
C ASN A 72 8.79 6.03 -28.86
N GLY A 73 7.77 6.68 -28.30
CA GLY A 73 7.79 8.11 -28.01
C GLY A 73 8.54 8.44 -26.71
N PHE A 74 8.78 9.73 -26.47
CA PHE A 74 9.47 10.24 -25.29
C PHE A 74 8.88 11.59 -24.84
N ASN A 75 8.92 11.91 -23.54
CA ASN A 75 8.39 13.15 -22.94
C ASN A 75 6.93 13.48 -23.34
N GLY A 76 5.99 12.55 -23.17
CA GLY A 76 4.59 12.72 -23.57
C GLY A 76 4.35 12.59 -25.08
N GLY A 77 5.38 12.25 -25.87
CA GLY A 77 5.26 11.97 -27.29
C GLY A 77 4.60 10.61 -27.55
N ASN A 78 3.71 10.53 -28.55
CA ASN A 78 3.04 9.28 -28.91
C ASN A 78 4.04 8.25 -29.47
N GLY A 79 3.74 6.96 -29.30
CA GLY A 79 4.42 5.89 -30.03
C GLY A 79 4.08 5.90 -31.53
N GLY A 80 4.97 5.34 -32.33
CA GLY A 80 4.77 5.14 -33.76
C GLY A 80 3.90 3.93 -34.07
N ALA A 81 3.16 3.96 -35.17
CA ALA A 81 2.40 2.80 -35.63
C ALA A 81 3.29 1.81 -36.37
N ALA A 82 2.97 0.52 -36.31
CA ALA A 82 3.55 -0.49 -37.20
C ALA A 82 2.85 -0.49 -38.58
N GLY A 83 3.47 -1.15 -39.57
CA GLY A 83 2.88 -1.30 -40.92
C GLY A 83 1.85 -2.43 -41.00
N TRP A 84 2.18 -3.51 -41.72
CA TRP A 84 1.31 -4.69 -41.78
C TRP A 84 1.66 -5.73 -40.72
N PHE A 85 2.95 -5.88 -40.42
CA PHE A 85 3.45 -6.79 -39.40
C PHE A 85 4.42 -6.06 -38.48
N GLY A 86 4.22 -6.19 -37.17
CA GLY A 86 5.03 -5.55 -36.13
C GLY A 86 4.15 -4.92 -35.05
N ASN A 87 4.73 -4.70 -33.87
CA ASN A 87 4.04 -4.08 -32.74
C ASN A 87 4.10 -2.55 -32.83
N GLY A 88 3.06 -1.88 -32.34
CA GLY A 88 3.10 -0.43 -32.15
C GLY A 88 4.09 -0.05 -31.05
N GLY A 89 4.75 1.11 -31.20
CA GLY A 89 5.66 1.62 -30.19
C GLY A 89 4.91 2.16 -28.96
N SER A 90 5.54 2.15 -27.80
CA SER A 90 4.98 2.74 -26.58
C SER A 90 4.94 4.26 -26.66
N GLY A 91 3.93 4.87 -26.04
CA GLY A 91 3.93 6.30 -25.75
C GLY A 91 4.96 6.63 -24.67
N GLY A 92 5.58 7.81 -24.78
CA GLY A 92 6.51 8.30 -23.78
C GLY A 92 5.79 8.90 -22.58
N ASP A 93 6.33 8.69 -21.39
CA ASP A 93 5.82 9.28 -20.15
C ASP A 93 5.85 10.80 -20.22
N GLY A 94 4.81 11.43 -19.69
CA GLY A 94 4.66 12.88 -19.68
C GLY A 94 5.62 13.54 -18.68
N ILE A 95 6.07 14.74 -19.01
CA ILE A 95 6.84 15.60 -18.10
C ILE A 95 6.09 16.93 -17.92
N ALA A 96 5.97 17.41 -16.68
CA ALA A 96 5.03 18.47 -16.29
C ALA A 96 5.00 19.71 -17.23
N LEU A 97 6.16 20.12 -17.74
CA LEU A 97 6.32 21.31 -18.59
C LEU A 97 6.03 21.08 -20.09
N VAL A 98 5.72 19.85 -20.52
CA VAL A 98 5.50 19.47 -21.92
C VAL A 98 4.12 18.84 -22.07
N ASN A 99 3.31 19.32 -23.03
CA ASN A 99 1.94 18.84 -23.25
C ASN A 99 1.09 18.80 -21.96
N ASN A 100 1.33 19.74 -21.02
CA ASN A 100 0.74 19.77 -19.67
C ASN A 100 0.96 18.47 -18.88
N GLY A 101 2.12 17.83 -19.04
CA GLY A 101 2.47 16.57 -18.40
C GLY A 101 1.74 15.33 -18.93
N ARG A 102 0.96 15.43 -20.01
CA ARG A 102 0.19 14.29 -20.50
C ARG A 102 1.08 13.17 -21.03
N GLY A 103 0.78 11.93 -20.66
CA GLY A 103 1.39 10.74 -21.25
C GLY A 103 1.06 10.57 -22.73
N GLY A 104 2.05 10.13 -23.51
CA GLY A 104 1.88 9.86 -24.94
C GLY A 104 1.01 8.64 -25.18
N ASN A 105 0.19 8.64 -26.25
CA ASN A 105 -0.57 7.46 -26.61
C ASN A 105 0.33 6.39 -27.25
N GLY A 106 0.04 5.12 -27.01
CA GLY A 106 0.66 4.00 -27.69
C GLY A 106 0.32 3.95 -29.18
N GLY A 107 1.27 3.49 -29.98
CA GLY A 107 1.11 3.31 -31.42
C GLY A 107 0.25 2.09 -31.76
N ALA A 108 -0.39 2.12 -32.93
CA ALA A 108 -1.17 0.98 -33.42
C ALA A 108 -0.25 -0.20 -33.82
N GLY A 109 -0.70 -1.42 -33.53
CA GLY A 109 -0.10 -2.66 -34.03
C GLY A 109 -0.33 -2.87 -35.52
N GLY A 110 0.44 -3.78 -36.12
CA GLY A 110 0.42 -4.04 -37.55
C GLY A 110 -0.95 -4.49 -38.06
N LEU A 111 -1.36 -3.98 -39.22
CA LEU A 111 -2.70 -4.23 -39.79
C LEU A 111 -3.06 -5.71 -39.94
N ILE A 112 -2.08 -6.59 -40.17
CA ILE A 112 -2.26 -8.05 -40.23
C ILE A 112 -1.91 -8.70 -38.90
N SER A 113 -0.73 -8.44 -38.35
CA SER A 113 -0.32 -9.04 -37.08
C SER A 113 0.57 -8.11 -36.27
N GLY A 114 0.16 -7.84 -35.04
CA GLY A 114 0.94 -7.05 -34.09
C GLY A 114 0.11 -6.49 -32.95
N ASN A 115 0.73 -6.42 -31.78
CA ASN A 115 0.13 -5.81 -30.61
C ASN A 115 0.19 -4.28 -30.71
N GLY A 116 -0.77 -3.59 -30.10
CA GLY A 116 -0.67 -2.15 -29.88
C GLY A 116 0.37 -1.82 -28.79
N GLY A 117 1.00 -0.66 -28.90
CA GLY A 117 1.93 -0.16 -27.87
C GLY A 117 1.18 0.33 -26.63
N SER A 118 1.83 0.33 -25.47
CA SER A 118 1.29 0.93 -24.24
C SER A 118 1.19 2.45 -24.34
N GLY A 119 0.25 3.06 -23.62
CA GLY A 119 0.29 4.49 -23.32
C GLY A 119 1.37 4.81 -22.27
N GLY A 120 1.95 6.00 -22.35
CA GLY A 120 2.86 6.52 -21.32
C GLY A 120 2.12 7.09 -20.12
N LEU A 121 2.80 7.17 -18.98
CA LEU A 121 2.28 7.71 -17.73
C LEU A 121 2.02 9.22 -17.80
N GLY A 122 1.04 9.71 -17.05
CA GLY A 122 0.86 11.14 -16.79
C GLY A 122 1.85 11.67 -15.75
N ALA A 123 2.34 12.90 -15.94
CA ALA A 123 3.22 13.55 -14.98
C ALA A 123 2.50 13.92 -13.67
N ASN A 124 3.23 13.77 -12.56
CA ASN A 124 2.84 14.38 -11.29
C ASN A 124 3.01 15.91 -11.38
N ILE A 125 1.97 16.66 -10.99
CA ILE A 125 1.94 18.12 -11.07
C ILE A 125 1.25 18.68 -9.83
N VAL A 126 1.79 19.77 -9.26
CA VAL A 126 1.23 20.47 -8.09
C VAL A 126 -0.24 20.83 -8.35
N GLY A 127 -1.14 20.35 -7.49
CA GLY A 127 -2.57 20.65 -7.53
C GLY A 127 -3.40 20.02 -8.66
N ALA A 128 -2.80 19.50 -9.74
CA ALA A 128 -3.56 18.93 -10.86
C ALA A 128 -2.75 17.91 -11.67
N GLY A 129 -2.87 16.63 -11.35
CA GLY A 129 -2.16 15.54 -12.03
C GLY A 129 -2.53 15.41 -13.51
N ALA A 130 -1.54 15.07 -14.34
CA ALA A 130 -1.76 14.97 -15.78
C ALA A 130 -2.34 13.61 -16.20
N ALA A 131 -3.17 13.58 -17.25
CA ALA A 131 -3.76 12.33 -17.73
C ALA A 131 -2.72 11.39 -18.37
N GLY A 132 -2.94 10.09 -18.21
CA GLY A 132 -2.20 9.04 -18.90
C GLY A 132 -2.48 9.00 -20.41
N GLY A 133 -1.58 8.34 -21.14
CA GLY A 133 -1.75 8.05 -22.56
C GLY A 133 -2.66 6.86 -22.80
N ASN A 134 -3.47 6.88 -23.86
CA ASN A 134 -4.24 5.69 -24.25
C ASN A 134 -3.31 4.63 -24.86
N GLY A 135 -3.63 3.35 -24.65
CA GLY A 135 -2.99 2.24 -25.35
C GLY A 135 -3.38 2.19 -26.83
N GLY A 136 -2.47 1.68 -27.65
CA GLY A 136 -2.69 1.48 -29.08
C GLY A 136 -3.56 0.26 -29.38
N SER A 137 -4.34 0.31 -30.46
CA SER A 137 -5.12 -0.83 -30.96
C SER A 137 -4.26 -1.81 -31.77
N ALA A 138 -4.58 -3.10 -31.70
CA ALA A 138 -4.07 -4.09 -32.65
C ALA A 138 -4.82 -4.06 -34.01
N GLY A 139 -4.27 -4.76 -35.00
CA GLY A 139 -4.86 -4.90 -36.35
C GLY A 139 -5.81 -6.09 -36.48
N LEU A 140 -5.51 -7.04 -37.37
CA LEU A 140 -6.31 -8.25 -37.56
C LEU A 140 -6.06 -9.30 -36.46
N PHE A 141 -4.80 -9.50 -36.09
CA PHE A 141 -4.34 -10.39 -35.02
C PHE A 141 -3.41 -9.64 -34.05
N GLY A 142 -3.59 -9.82 -32.74
CA GLY A 142 -2.74 -9.23 -31.70
C GLY A 142 -3.55 -8.53 -30.60
N ASN A 143 -2.89 -8.24 -29.49
CA ASN A 143 -3.53 -7.66 -28.31
C ASN A 143 -3.43 -6.13 -28.31
N GLY A 144 -4.44 -5.45 -27.77
CA GLY A 144 -4.40 -4.01 -27.52
C GLY A 144 -3.36 -3.67 -26.45
N GLY A 145 -2.70 -2.52 -26.59
CA GLY A 145 -1.78 -2.02 -25.57
C GLY A 145 -2.53 -1.49 -24.34
N GLY A 146 -1.93 -1.58 -23.16
CA GLY A 146 -2.48 -0.97 -21.94
C GLY A 146 -2.49 0.56 -22.00
N GLY A 147 -3.46 1.20 -21.34
CA GLY A 147 -3.39 2.62 -21.04
C GLY A 147 -2.33 2.92 -19.97
N GLY A 148 -1.70 4.08 -20.04
CA GLY A 148 -0.80 4.55 -18.99
C GLY A 148 -1.58 5.16 -17.83
N ASP A 149 -1.05 5.09 -16.62
CA ASP A 149 -1.69 5.66 -15.43
C ASP A 149 -1.71 7.20 -15.48
N GLY A 150 -2.68 7.80 -14.79
CA GLY A 150 -2.72 9.23 -14.55
C GLY A 150 -1.72 9.65 -13.46
N GLY A 151 -1.07 10.79 -13.67
CA GLY A 151 -0.16 11.37 -12.70
C GLY A 151 -0.89 11.88 -11.46
N GLN A 152 -0.20 11.92 -10.33
CA GLN A 152 -0.74 12.42 -9.08
C GLN A 152 -0.90 13.95 -9.11
N ALA A 153 -1.96 14.47 -8.49
CA ALA A 153 -1.93 15.86 -8.03
C ALA A 153 -0.98 15.93 -6.84
N ALA A 154 0.22 16.44 -7.10
CA ALA A 154 1.25 16.62 -6.09
C ALA A 154 0.84 17.70 -5.08
N ASP A 155 1.47 17.65 -3.91
CA ASP A 155 1.13 18.48 -2.75
C ASP A 155 1.08 19.99 -3.06
N SER A 156 0.10 20.67 -2.46
CA SER A 156 -0.24 22.08 -2.65
C SER A 156 -0.63 22.71 -1.31
N PRO A 157 -0.23 23.95 -1.01
CA PRO A 157 -0.72 24.67 0.16
C PRO A 157 -2.20 25.06 0.02
N ASP A 158 -2.68 25.24 -1.21
CA ASP A 158 -4.09 25.52 -1.51
C ASP A 158 -4.90 24.20 -1.47
N PRO A 159 -6.03 24.14 -0.74
CA PRO A 159 -6.93 22.99 -0.74
C PRO A 159 -7.55 22.72 -2.11
N GLY A 160 -7.87 21.45 -2.35
CA GLY A 160 -8.40 20.96 -3.60
C GLY A 160 -7.32 20.65 -4.64
N GLY A 161 -7.72 19.88 -5.64
CA GLY A 161 -6.87 19.41 -6.71
C GLY A 161 -7.44 18.14 -7.31
N THR A 162 -7.00 17.76 -8.51
CA THR A 162 -7.52 16.57 -9.19
C THR A 162 -6.41 15.71 -9.74
N GLY A 163 -6.36 14.45 -9.34
CA GLY A 163 -5.45 13.47 -9.92
C GLY A 163 -5.74 13.25 -11.42
N GLY A 164 -4.71 12.89 -12.17
CA GLY A 164 -4.83 12.66 -13.61
C GLY A 164 -5.73 11.46 -13.90
N ALA A 165 -6.55 11.54 -14.94
CA ALA A 165 -7.31 10.37 -15.39
C ALA A 165 -6.39 9.32 -16.01
N GLY A 166 -6.68 8.04 -15.77
CA GLY A 166 -6.02 6.92 -16.41
C GLY A 166 -6.30 6.85 -17.91
N GLY A 167 -5.31 6.42 -18.68
CA GLY A 167 -5.44 6.19 -20.12
C GLY A 167 -6.33 5.00 -20.43
N ARG A 168 -7.07 5.05 -21.54
CA ARG A 168 -7.89 3.90 -21.98
C ARG A 168 -7.02 2.80 -22.58
N GLY A 169 -7.39 1.55 -22.33
CA GLY A 169 -6.80 0.40 -23.02
C GLY A 169 -7.13 0.39 -24.51
N GLY A 170 -6.18 -0.07 -25.32
CA GLY A 170 -6.36 -0.24 -26.76
C GLY A 170 -7.20 -1.48 -27.09
N SER A 171 -7.87 -1.48 -28.25
CA SER A 171 -8.67 -2.63 -28.68
C SER A 171 -7.81 -3.80 -29.16
N GLY A 172 -8.26 -5.03 -28.85
CA GLY A 172 -7.69 -6.26 -29.40
C GLY A 172 -7.98 -6.44 -30.89
N GLY A 173 -7.27 -7.38 -31.51
CA GLY A 173 -7.30 -7.62 -32.95
C GLY A 173 -8.68 -8.06 -33.45
N LEU A 174 -9.03 -7.66 -34.67
CA LEU A 174 -10.36 -7.88 -35.25
C LEU A 174 -10.81 -9.35 -35.26
N LEU A 175 -9.87 -10.30 -35.42
CA LEU A 175 -10.16 -11.74 -35.46
C LEU A 175 -9.63 -12.52 -34.25
N VAL A 176 -8.47 -12.15 -33.68
CA VAL A 176 -7.95 -12.76 -32.45
C VAL A 176 -7.16 -11.71 -31.69
N GLY A 177 -7.46 -11.57 -30.39
CA GLY A 177 -6.63 -10.82 -29.46
C GLY A 177 -7.43 -10.12 -28.38
N ASP A 178 -6.77 -9.93 -27.25
CA ASP A 178 -7.34 -9.34 -26.05
C ASP A 178 -7.29 -7.81 -26.10
N GLY A 179 -8.23 -7.16 -25.44
CA GLY A 179 -8.15 -5.73 -25.20
C GLY A 179 -7.10 -5.41 -24.13
N GLY A 180 -6.40 -4.28 -24.28
CA GLY A 180 -5.47 -3.81 -23.26
C GLY A 180 -6.20 -3.33 -22.01
N ALA A 181 -5.58 -3.42 -20.83
CA ALA A 181 -6.13 -2.85 -19.61
C ALA A 181 -6.18 -1.31 -19.67
N GLY A 182 -7.12 -0.69 -18.94
CA GLY A 182 -7.08 0.74 -18.67
C GLY A 182 -6.03 1.07 -17.60
N GLY A 183 -5.39 2.22 -17.73
CA GLY A 183 -4.48 2.76 -16.70
C GLY A 183 -5.27 3.25 -15.49
N SER A 184 -4.63 3.27 -14.31
CA SER A 184 -5.21 3.76 -13.07
C SER A 184 -5.31 5.28 -13.05
N GLY A 185 -6.26 5.83 -12.30
CA GLY A 185 -6.33 7.25 -12.00
C GLY A 185 -5.29 7.65 -10.95
N GLY A 186 -4.71 8.84 -11.10
CA GLY A 186 -3.75 9.39 -10.16
C GLY A 186 -4.39 9.79 -8.84
N ALA A 187 -3.67 9.64 -7.73
CA ALA A 187 -4.10 10.14 -6.42
C ALA A 187 -4.10 11.69 -6.37
N ALA A 188 -4.79 12.27 -5.39
CA ALA A 188 -4.67 13.70 -5.08
C ALA A 188 -4.22 13.92 -3.63
N ILE A 189 -2.99 14.39 -3.46
CA ILE A 189 -2.35 14.65 -2.17
C ILE A 189 -2.98 15.86 -1.44
N PRO A 190 -3.29 17.01 -2.10
CA PRO A 190 -3.88 18.16 -1.43
C PRO A 190 -5.16 17.83 -0.65
N ALA A 191 -5.30 18.41 0.54
CA ALA A 191 -6.52 18.28 1.34
C ALA A 191 -7.77 18.65 0.53
N ASP A 192 -8.87 17.90 0.71
CA ASP A 192 -10.10 18.02 -0.10
C ASP A 192 -9.93 17.75 -1.62
N GLY A 193 -8.81 17.14 -2.03
CA GLY A 193 -8.56 16.71 -3.39
C GLY A 193 -9.50 15.61 -3.90
N THR A 194 -9.61 15.50 -5.23
CA THR A 194 -10.37 14.46 -5.93
C THR A 194 -9.42 13.54 -6.69
N GLY A 195 -9.55 12.22 -6.54
CA GLY A 195 -8.78 11.25 -7.28
C GLY A 195 -9.13 11.26 -8.77
N GLY A 196 -8.16 10.95 -9.62
CA GLY A 196 -8.42 10.77 -11.05
C GLY A 196 -9.29 9.54 -11.31
N ASP A 197 -10.13 9.60 -12.35
CA ASP A 197 -10.88 8.43 -12.79
C ASP A 197 -9.94 7.40 -13.43
N GLY A 198 -10.20 6.11 -13.19
CA GLY A 198 -9.56 5.00 -13.88
C GLY A 198 -9.94 4.95 -15.35
N GLY A 199 -8.97 4.57 -16.19
CA GLY A 199 -9.16 4.41 -17.62
C GLY A 199 -10.02 3.18 -17.94
N HIS A 200 -10.85 3.27 -18.98
CA HIS A 200 -11.63 2.11 -19.43
C HIS A 200 -10.74 1.04 -20.06
N GLY A 201 -11.13 -0.22 -19.86
CA GLY A 201 -10.52 -1.36 -20.53
C GLY A 201 -10.80 -1.37 -22.03
N GLY A 202 -9.83 -1.87 -22.80
CA GLY A 202 -9.94 -2.06 -24.24
C GLY A 202 -10.90 -3.20 -24.58
N SER A 203 -11.72 -3.04 -25.62
CA SER A 203 -12.59 -4.12 -26.11
C SER A 203 -11.85 -5.05 -27.07
N THR A 204 -12.32 -6.29 -27.20
CA THR A 204 -11.85 -7.21 -28.25
C THR A 204 -12.36 -6.80 -29.64
N GLY A 205 -11.80 -7.40 -30.69
CA GLY A 205 -12.26 -7.18 -32.06
C GLY A 205 -13.72 -7.60 -32.27
N VAL A 206 -14.47 -6.82 -33.06
CA VAL A 206 -15.91 -7.08 -33.28
C VAL A 206 -16.24 -8.42 -33.94
N LEU A 207 -15.28 -9.06 -34.63
CA LEU A 207 -15.38 -10.38 -35.26
C LEU A 207 -14.48 -11.43 -34.57
N ALA A 208 -14.07 -11.21 -33.32
CA ALA A 208 -13.09 -12.06 -32.65
C ALA A 208 -13.55 -13.53 -32.58
N LEU A 209 -12.73 -14.45 -33.06
CA LEU A 209 -12.92 -15.87 -32.83
C LEU A 209 -12.70 -16.20 -31.35
N TRP A 210 -11.67 -15.58 -30.77
CA TRP A 210 -11.25 -15.67 -29.36
C TRP A 210 -10.64 -14.34 -28.87
N GLY A 211 -10.92 -13.98 -27.62
CA GLY A 211 -10.25 -12.90 -26.87
C GLY A 211 -10.99 -12.51 -25.59
N ALA A 212 -10.31 -11.81 -24.68
CA ALA A 212 -10.90 -11.19 -23.49
C ALA A 212 -10.85 -9.65 -23.58
N GLY A 213 -11.87 -8.97 -23.06
CA GLY A 213 -11.82 -7.54 -22.82
C GLY A 213 -10.76 -7.21 -21.76
N GLY A 214 -10.07 -6.08 -21.91
CA GLY A 214 -9.15 -5.61 -20.88
C GLY A 214 -9.90 -5.13 -19.64
N ALA A 215 -9.32 -5.31 -18.46
CA ALA A 215 -9.86 -4.73 -17.23
C ALA A 215 -9.84 -3.20 -17.26
N GLY A 216 -10.76 -2.56 -16.56
CA GLY A 216 -10.69 -1.12 -16.26
C GLY A 216 -9.68 -0.80 -15.17
N GLY A 217 -9.06 0.37 -15.25
CA GLY A 217 -8.11 0.84 -14.24
C GLY A 217 -8.80 1.28 -12.95
N ALA A 218 -8.09 1.22 -11.83
CA ALA A 218 -8.62 1.71 -10.55
C ALA A 218 -8.77 3.24 -10.56
N GLY A 219 -9.72 3.78 -9.79
CA GLY A 219 -9.78 5.21 -9.49
C GLY A 219 -8.71 5.61 -8.47
N GLY A 220 -8.23 6.85 -8.54
CA GLY A 220 -7.19 7.35 -7.63
C GLY A 220 -7.70 7.65 -6.21
N ASP A 221 -6.85 7.45 -5.22
CA ASP A 221 -7.15 7.77 -3.81
C ASP A 221 -7.07 9.28 -3.55
N ALA A 222 -8.03 9.82 -2.78
CA ALA A 222 -8.06 11.21 -2.31
C ALA A 222 -9.17 11.42 -1.28
N ALA A 223 -9.37 12.66 -0.81
CA ALA A 223 -10.53 13.02 0.01
C ALA A 223 -11.88 12.69 -0.69
N THR A 224 -11.96 12.87 -2.01
CA THR A 224 -13.01 12.26 -2.85
C THR A 224 -12.36 11.27 -3.82
N GLY A 225 -12.58 9.98 -3.63
CA GLY A 225 -11.97 8.95 -4.47
C GLY A 225 -12.45 9.00 -5.92
N GLY A 226 -11.53 8.79 -6.87
CA GLY A 226 -11.86 8.74 -8.31
C GLY A 226 -12.71 7.52 -8.67
N ARG A 227 -13.48 7.57 -9.76
CA ARG A 227 -14.26 6.42 -10.21
C ARG A 227 -13.34 5.34 -10.79
N GLY A 228 -13.64 4.08 -10.54
CA GLY A 228 -13.05 2.96 -11.29
C GLY A 228 -13.47 2.98 -12.77
N GLY A 229 -12.54 2.66 -13.66
CA GLY A 229 -12.79 2.56 -15.09
C GLY A 229 -13.64 1.34 -15.44
N ASP A 230 -14.56 1.47 -16.40
CA ASP A 230 -15.38 0.34 -16.83
C ASP A 230 -14.55 -0.67 -17.67
N GLY A 231 -14.87 -1.94 -17.56
CA GLY A 231 -14.20 -3.04 -18.27
C GLY A 231 -14.50 -3.09 -19.76
N GLY A 232 -13.55 -3.62 -20.53
CA GLY A 232 -13.65 -3.75 -21.99
C GLY A 232 -14.63 -4.85 -22.41
N SER A 233 -15.36 -4.67 -23.51
CA SER A 233 -16.34 -5.66 -23.96
C SER A 233 -15.76 -6.75 -24.87
N GLY A 234 -16.37 -7.93 -24.78
CA GLY A 234 -16.32 -8.98 -25.81
C GLY A 234 -16.93 -8.51 -27.13
N GLY A 235 -16.41 -9.02 -28.25
CA GLY A 235 -16.78 -8.56 -29.58
C GLY A 235 -18.25 -8.85 -29.90
N ALA A 236 -18.94 -7.86 -30.47
CA ALA A 236 -20.39 -7.94 -30.70
C ALA A 236 -20.84 -9.07 -31.67
N LEU A 237 -19.92 -9.68 -32.42
CA LEU A 237 -20.17 -10.88 -33.24
C LEU A 237 -19.17 -12.01 -32.92
N ALA A 238 -18.44 -11.91 -31.80
CA ALA A 238 -17.40 -12.85 -31.44
C ALA A 238 -17.95 -14.25 -31.15
N VAL A 239 -17.19 -15.28 -31.55
CA VAL A 239 -17.59 -16.69 -31.37
C VAL A 239 -17.42 -17.11 -29.91
N PHE A 240 -16.26 -16.80 -29.32
CA PHE A 240 -16.03 -16.84 -27.89
C PHE A 240 -15.31 -15.57 -27.43
N SER A 241 -15.88 -14.82 -26.49
CA SER A 241 -15.14 -13.75 -25.81
C SER A 241 -15.73 -13.41 -24.45
N ILE A 242 -14.83 -13.07 -23.52
CA ILE A 242 -15.16 -12.70 -22.13
C ILE A 242 -15.04 -11.18 -21.99
N GLY A 243 -15.96 -10.54 -21.26
CA GLY A 243 -15.81 -9.13 -20.89
C GLY A 243 -14.74 -8.93 -19.82
N GLY A 244 -14.00 -7.84 -19.88
CA GLY A 244 -13.02 -7.48 -18.85
C GLY A 244 -13.70 -6.92 -17.60
N ASP A 245 -13.07 -7.07 -16.45
CA ASP A 245 -13.62 -6.60 -15.17
C ASP A 245 -13.55 -5.07 -15.04
N GLY A 246 -14.45 -4.49 -14.24
CA GLY A 246 -14.42 -3.09 -13.88
C GLY A 246 -13.36 -2.80 -12.81
N GLY A 247 -12.68 -1.66 -12.91
CA GLY A 247 -11.70 -1.22 -11.92
C GLY A 247 -12.33 -0.82 -10.59
N ALA A 248 -11.59 -0.96 -9.49
CA ALA A 248 -12.06 -0.49 -8.18
C ALA A 248 -12.18 1.04 -8.12
N GLY A 249 -13.10 1.55 -7.31
CA GLY A 249 -13.18 2.98 -6.98
C GLY A 249 -12.06 3.39 -6.01
N GLY A 250 -11.58 4.63 -6.15
CA GLY A 250 -10.54 5.19 -5.28
C GLY A 250 -11.01 5.36 -3.83
N ASN A 251 -10.09 5.21 -2.89
CA ASN A 251 -10.36 5.26 -1.46
C ASN A 251 -10.23 6.66 -0.89
N THR A 252 -10.92 6.89 0.21
CA THR A 252 -10.68 8.01 1.12
C THR A 252 -9.72 7.62 2.25
N PRO A 253 -9.08 8.61 2.90
CA PRO A 253 -8.49 8.44 4.23
C PRO A 253 -9.46 7.72 5.19
N LEU A 254 -8.92 6.86 6.05
CA LEU A 254 -9.70 6.01 6.97
C LEU A 254 -10.57 6.84 7.91
N GLN A 255 -9.96 7.88 8.50
CA GLN A 255 -10.58 8.93 9.30
C GLN A 255 -10.44 10.25 8.54
N GLY A 256 -11.24 11.28 8.83
CA GLY A 256 -11.04 12.57 8.16
C GLY A 256 -11.92 13.73 8.59
N HIS A 257 -11.42 14.94 8.28
CA HIS A 257 -11.96 16.22 8.75
C HIS A 257 -12.87 16.93 7.73
N GLY A 258 -13.65 16.17 6.95
CA GLY A 258 -14.45 16.74 5.87
C GLY A 258 -15.48 15.79 5.27
N THR A 259 -16.12 16.22 4.19
CA THR A 259 -17.03 15.38 3.39
C THR A 259 -16.28 14.47 2.43
N TYR A 260 -15.64 13.45 2.99
CA TYR A 260 -14.93 12.47 2.18
C TYR A 260 -15.92 11.42 1.64
N LEU A 261 -15.71 11.01 0.39
CA LEU A 261 -16.58 10.11 -0.37
C LEU A 261 -15.74 9.13 -1.18
N GLY A 262 -16.01 7.82 -1.02
CA GLY A 262 -15.35 6.77 -1.79
C GLY A 262 -15.76 6.80 -3.25
N GLY A 263 -14.83 6.49 -4.15
CA GLY A 263 -15.10 6.37 -5.57
C GLY A 263 -16.05 5.21 -5.88
N ARG A 264 -16.90 5.36 -6.90
CA ARG A 264 -17.71 4.23 -7.40
C ARG A 264 -16.82 3.28 -8.23
N GLY A 265 -16.99 1.97 -8.09
CA GLY A 265 -16.36 0.99 -8.95
C GLY A 265 -16.83 1.04 -10.41
N GLY A 266 -15.97 0.61 -11.33
CA GLY A 266 -16.27 0.51 -12.76
C GLY A 266 -17.25 -0.61 -13.06
N ASP A 267 -18.10 -0.43 -14.06
CA ASP A 267 -19.00 -1.46 -14.55
C ASP A 267 -18.21 -2.52 -15.36
N GLY A 268 -18.56 -3.80 -15.22
CA GLY A 268 -17.93 -4.91 -15.93
C GLY A 268 -18.29 -4.94 -17.42
N GLY A 269 -17.35 -5.38 -18.24
CA GLY A 269 -17.51 -5.45 -19.70
C GLY A 269 -18.51 -6.53 -20.13
N ALA A 270 -19.22 -6.29 -21.23
CA ALA A 270 -20.17 -7.27 -21.77
C ALA A 270 -19.46 -8.50 -22.37
N GLY A 271 -20.07 -9.69 -22.28
CA GLY A 271 -19.62 -10.91 -22.95
C GLY A 271 -20.01 -10.96 -24.44
N ALA A 272 -19.56 -12.01 -25.15
CA ALA A 272 -19.84 -12.18 -26.58
C ALA A 272 -21.34 -12.36 -26.92
N LEU A 273 -21.65 -12.22 -28.22
CA LEU A 273 -22.97 -12.57 -28.76
C LEU A 273 -23.23 -14.08 -28.85
N TRP A 274 -22.21 -14.92 -29.07
CA TRP A 274 -22.39 -16.37 -29.30
C TRP A 274 -22.02 -17.26 -28.11
N SER A 275 -20.89 -16.98 -27.45
CA SER A 275 -20.44 -17.70 -26.24
C SER A 275 -19.48 -16.85 -25.41
N GLY A 276 -19.57 -16.93 -24.09
CA GLY A 276 -18.63 -16.29 -23.16
C GLY A 276 -19.32 -15.48 -22.07
N ASN A 277 -18.53 -15.04 -21.09
CA ASN A 277 -19.05 -14.42 -19.86
C ASN A 277 -18.94 -12.90 -19.90
N GLY A 278 -19.77 -12.20 -19.12
CA GLY A 278 -19.50 -10.82 -18.74
C GLY A 278 -18.35 -10.75 -17.73
N GLY A 279 -17.67 -9.60 -17.67
CA GLY A 279 -16.68 -9.31 -16.63
C GLY A 279 -17.35 -8.83 -15.35
N ASP A 280 -16.66 -8.97 -14.21
CA ASP A 280 -17.19 -8.58 -12.90
C ASP A 280 -17.14 -7.05 -12.72
N GLY A 281 -18.03 -6.51 -11.90
CA GLY A 281 -18.05 -5.10 -11.53
C GLY A 281 -17.00 -4.79 -10.47
N GLY A 282 -16.34 -3.63 -10.58
CA GLY A 282 -15.34 -3.21 -9.61
C GLY A 282 -15.94 -2.85 -8.24
N ALA A 283 -15.20 -3.11 -7.17
CA ALA A 283 -15.62 -2.71 -5.83
C ALA A 283 -15.64 -1.17 -5.67
N GLY A 284 -16.54 -0.67 -4.82
CA GLY A 284 -16.55 0.73 -4.39
C GLY A 284 -15.44 1.03 -3.40
N GLY A 285 -14.85 2.23 -3.51
CA GLY A 285 -13.77 2.67 -2.63
C GLY A 285 -14.21 2.95 -1.20
N ARG A 286 -13.28 2.82 -0.25
CA ARG A 286 -13.49 3.22 1.16
C ARG A 286 -13.95 4.69 1.20
N GLY A 287 -14.87 4.99 2.11
CA GLY A 287 -15.61 6.26 2.16
C GLY A 287 -17.05 6.14 1.63
N GLY A 288 -17.60 4.93 1.53
CA GLY A 288 -18.97 4.69 1.09
C GLY A 288 -19.18 4.68 -0.44
N GLY A 289 -18.14 4.38 -1.23
CA GLY A 289 -18.26 4.28 -2.68
C GLY A 289 -19.16 3.12 -3.10
N ASN A 290 -19.97 3.28 -4.15
CA ASN A 290 -20.84 2.21 -4.63
C ASN A 290 -20.07 1.19 -5.49
N GLY A 291 -20.50 -0.06 -5.49
CA GLY A 291 -20.00 -1.07 -6.44
C GLY A 291 -20.38 -0.78 -7.89
N GLY A 292 -19.59 -1.32 -8.82
CA GLY A 292 -19.91 -1.42 -10.25
C GLY A 292 -20.82 -2.60 -10.54
N ASN A 293 -21.64 -2.52 -11.57
CA ASN A 293 -22.48 -3.64 -12.01
C ASN A 293 -21.63 -4.65 -12.78
N GLY A 294 -21.97 -5.94 -12.68
CA GLY A 294 -21.39 -6.98 -13.52
C GLY A 294 -21.88 -6.89 -14.97
N GLY A 295 -21.04 -7.34 -15.89
CA GLY A 295 -21.30 -7.30 -17.32
C GLY A 295 -22.36 -8.29 -17.78
N ASP A 296 -23.22 -7.85 -18.71
CA ASP A 296 -24.19 -8.70 -19.39
C ASP A 296 -23.53 -9.60 -20.46
N VAL A 297 -24.06 -10.82 -20.64
CA VAL A 297 -23.89 -11.63 -21.84
C VAL A 297 -24.99 -11.30 -22.83
N GLY A 298 -24.70 -11.37 -24.14
CA GLY A 298 -25.70 -11.17 -25.17
C GLY A 298 -26.92 -12.09 -24.98
N ARG A 299 -28.13 -11.53 -24.93
CA ARG A 299 -29.39 -12.26 -24.61
C ARG A 299 -29.75 -13.41 -25.57
N LEU A 300 -29.04 -13.57 -26.68
CA LEU A 300 -29.20 -14.67 -27.66
C LEU A 300 -27.97 -15.59 -27.73
N SER A 301 -26.97 -15.38 -26.86
CA SER A 301 -25.80 -16.24 -26.72
C SER A 301 -26.19 -17.67 -26.38
N LEU A 302 -25.47 -18.63 -26.93
CA LEU A 302 -25.69 -20.05 -26.69
C LEU A 302 -25.22 -20.44 -25.28
N LEU A 303 -24.13 -19.84 -24.79
CA LEU A 303 -23.49 -20.17 -23.51
C LEU A 303 -22.89 -18.91 -22.87
N GLY A 304 -23.13 -18.68 -21.58
CA GLY A 304 -22.41 -17.62 -20.87
C GLY A 304 -23.00 -17.23 -19.52
N ALA A 305 -22.12 -16.95 -18.57
CA ALA A 305 -22.45 -16.37 -17.26
C ALA A 305 -22.39 -14.84 -17.32
N GLY A 306 -23.36 -14.15 -16.73
CA GLY A 306 -23.18 -12.73 -16.44
C GLY A 306 -22.12 -12.53 -15.36
N GLY A 307 -21.41 -11.39 -15.39
CA GLY A 307 -20.42 -11.07 -14.36
C GLY A 307 -21.08 -10.71 -13.02
N ASN A 308 -20.36 -10.87 -11.93
CA ASN A 308 -20.81 -10.48 -10.59
C ASN A 308 -20.81 -8.95 -10.44
N GLY A 309 -21.70 -8.41 -9.61
CA GLY A 309 -21.64 -7.01 -9.19
C GLY A 309 -20.56 -6.82 -8.13
N GLY A 310 -19.86 -5.69 -8.17
CA GLY A 310 -18.84 -5.34 -7.18
C GLY A 310 -19.46 -4.95 -5.84
N ASP A 311 -18.73 -5.23 -4.75
CA ASP A 311 -19.15 -4.83 -3.40
C ASP A 311 -19.14 -3.31 -3.21
N GLY A 312 -20.01 -2.81 -2.33
CA GLY A 312 -19.97 -1.43 -1.85
C GLY A 312 -18.82 -1.21 -0.88
N GLY A 313 -18.18 -0.05 -0.96
CA GLY A 313 -17.09 0.34 -0.09
C GLY A 313 -17.52 0.61 1.35
N VAL A 314 -16.64 0.29 2.30
CA VAL A 314 -16.83 0.59 3.73
C VAL A 314 -17.01 2.10 3.93
N GLY A 315 -17.94 2.51 4.80
CA GLY A 315 -18.12 3.90 5.17
C GLY A 315 -16.87 4.48 5.85
N GLN A 316 -16.65 5.79 5.72
CA GLN A 316 -15.54 6.48 6.39
C GLN A 316 -15.66 6.36 7.92
N ALA A 317 -14.56 6.08 8.63
CA ALA A 317 -14.57 6.14 10.09
C ALA A 317 -14.57 7.60 10.57
N GLY A 318 -15.18 7.85 11.73
CA GLY A 318 -15.13 9.14 12.39
C GLY A 318 -13.76 9.41 13.00
N THR A 319 -13.34 10.68 13.01
CA THR A 319 -12.11 11.11 13.70
C THR A 319 -12.30 11.02 15.22
N PRO A 320 -11.33 10.47 15.97
CA PRO A 320 -11.28 10.62 17.42
C PRO A 320 -11.29 12.09 17.84
N GLY A 321 -11.86 12.37 19.01
CA GLY A 321 -11.75 13.67 19.65
C GLY A 321 -10.39 13.83 20.33
N SER A 322 -9.80 15.02 20.22
CA SER A 322 -8.54 15.35 20.90
C SER A 322 -8.66 15.27 22.42
N ASN A 323 -7.65 14.77 23.12
CA ASN A 323 -7.60 14.75 24.58
C ASN A 323 -7.64 16.19 25.17
N GLY A 324 -8.02 16.29 26.43
CA GLY A 324 -8.05 17.52 27.19
C GLY A 324 -6.65 18.02 27.57
N VAL A 325 -6.52 19.34 27.70
CA VAL A 325 -5.31 20.06 28.09
C VAL A 325 -5.65 21.12 29.16
N ILE A 326 -4.67 21.68 29.88
CA ILE A 326 -4.94 22.61 30.99
C ILE A 326 -5.86 23.81 30.65
N GLY A 327 -5.87 24.28 29.40
CA GLY A 327 -6.77 25.35 28.91
C GLY A 327 -8.14 24.88 28.37
N ARG A 328 -8.32 23.57 28.17
CA ARG A 328 -9.57 22.89 27.79
C ARG A 328 -9.52 21.50 28.43
N PRO A 329 -9.82 21.37 29.74
CA PRO A 329 -9.54 20.14 30.47
C PRO A 329 -10.39 18.97 29.96
N ASP A 330 -11.59 19.23 29.46
CA ASP A 330 -12.42 18.18 28.85
C ASP A 330 -11.86 17.73 27.49
N GLY A 331 -11.87 16.42 27.26
CA GLY A 331 -11.62 15.83 25.95
C GLY A 331 -12.77 16.10 24.97
N LEU A 332 -12.47 16.19 23.68
CA LEU A 332 -13.50 16.42 22.66
C LEU A 332 -14.29 15.15 22.33
N ASP A 333 -15.51 15.32 21.85
CA ASP A 333 -16.30 14.22 21.30
C ASP A 333 -15.68 13.67 20.00
N GLY A 334 -15.81 12.36 19.81
CA GLY A 334 -15.49 11.70 18.55
C GLY A 334 -16.55 11.97 17.48
N VAL A 335 -16.12 12.12 16.23
CA VAL A 335 -17.02 12.36 15.09
C VAL A 335 -17.74 11.06 14.70
N ALA A 336 -18.95 11.16 14.16
CA ALA A 336 -19.69 10.00 13.68
C ALA A 336 -19.06 9.38 12.41
N GLY A 337 -19.16 8.06 12.28
CA GLY A 337 -18.83 7.35 11.05
C GLY A 337 -19.85 7.61 9.94
N ARG A 338 -19.44 7.41 8.68
CA ARG A 338 -20.28 7.59 7.49
C ARG A 338 -20.95 6.29 7.05
N GLN A 339 -22.00 6.43 6.25
CA GLN A 339 -22.68 5.30 5.63
C GLN A 339 -21.75 4.52 4.69
N GLY A 340 -21.92 3.19 4.63
CA GLY A 340 -21.32 2.34 3.59
C GLY A 340 -21.97 2.53 2.21
N GLY A 341 -21.29 2.05 1.16
CA GLY A 341 -21.79 2.11 -0.22
C GLY A 341 -22.76 0.99 -0.56
N SER A 342 -23.60 1.17 -1.59
CA SER A 342 -24.44 0.09 -2.11
C SER A 342 -23.65 -0.87 -3.00
N GLY A 343 -24.00 -2.15 -2.98
CA GLY A 343 -23.44 -3.15 -3.90
C GLY A 343 -23.96 -3.00 -5.34
N GLY A 344 -23.14 -3.37 -6.32
CA GLY A 344 -23.50 -3.36 -7.74
C GLY A 344 -24.35 -4.56 -8.14
N ASN A 345 -25.19 -4.43 -9.17
CA ASN A 345 -26.04 -5.53 -9.63
C ASN A 345 -25.24 -6.56 -10.42
N GLY A 346 -25.60 -7.84 -10.30
CA GLY A 346 -25.06 -8.91 -11.14
C GLY A 346 -25.56 -8.81 -12.58
N GLY A 347 -24.69 -9.14 -13.53
CA GLY A 347 -24.97 -9.15 -14.97
C GLY A 347 -25.83 -10.33 -15.40
N ASN A 348 -26.55 -10.17 -16.51
CA ASN A 348 -27.41 -11.21 -17.07
C ASN A 348 -26.58 -12.23 -17.89
N GLY A 349 -26.83 -13.51 -17.67
CA GLY A 349 -26.28 -14.59 -18.48
C GLY A 349 -27.09 -14.91 -19.73
N SER A 350 -26.62 -15.90 -20.49
CA SER A 350 -27.36 -16.50 -21.59
C SER A 350 -28.75 -17.01 -21.14
N VAL A 351 -29.74 -16.90 -22.03
CA VAL A 351 -31.06 -17.53 -21.84
C VAL A 351 -31.11 -18.98 -22.33
N VAL A 352 -30.04 -19.48 -22.97
CA VAL A 352 -29.98 -20.81 -23.59
C VAL A 352 -29.18 -21.78 -22.72
N PHE A 353 -27.96 -21.40 -22.33
CA PHE A 353 -27.20 -22.06 -21.29
C PHE A 353 -26.41 -21.00 -20.50
N GLY A 354 -27.06 -20.30 -19.59
CA GLY A 354 -26.42 -19.24 -18.81
C GLY A 354 -26.88 -19.16 -17.37
N VAL A 355 -25.97 -18.65 -16.54
CA VAL A 355 -26.24 -18.28 -15.15
C VAL A 355 -26.17 -16.76 -15.04
N GLY A 356 -27.05 -16.15 -14.23
CA GLY A 356 -26.87 -14.76 -13.85
C GLY A 356 -25.67 -14.63 -12.91
N GLY A 357 -24.96 -13.50 -12.97
CA GLY A 357 -23.95 -13.18 -11.98
C GLY A 357 -24.58 -12.79 -10.65
N ASP A 358 -23.81 -12.91 -9.56
CA ASP A 358 -24.27 -12.55 -8.22
C ASP A 358 -24.29 -11.02 -8.06
N GLY A 359 -25.17 -10.50 -7.21
CA GLY A 359 -25.15 -9.09 -6.80
C GLY A 359 -24.08 -8.85 -5.74
N GLY A 360 -23.34 -7.75 -5.85
CA GLY A 360 -22.35 -7.36 -4.85
C GLY A 360 -22.99 -6.98 -3.51
N SER A 361 -22.27 -7.18 -2.42
CA SER A 361 -22.74 -6.83 -1.07
C SER A 361 -22.72 -5.32 -0.85
N GLY A 362 -23.60 -4.80 0.01
CA GLY A 362 -23.51 -3.44 0.53
C GLY A 362 -22.34 -3.33 1.51
N GLY A 363 -21.57 -2.25 1.39
CA GLY A 363 -20.43 -1.99 2.28
C GLY A 363 -20.91 -1.71 3.72
N PRO A 364 -20.19 -2.15 4.76
CA PRO A 364 -20.56 -1.81 6.13
C PRO A 364 -20.35 -0.32 6.41
N GLY A 365 -21.10 0.20 7.40
CA GLY A 365 -20.91 1.56 7.89
C GLY A 365 -19.57 1.76 8.57
N GLY A 366 -19.03 2.98 8.51
CA GLY A 366 -17.77 3.32 9.17
C GLY A 366 -17.91 3.38 10.70
N ALA A 367 -16.85 3.02 11.43
CA ALA A 367 -16.85 3.14 12.88
C ALA A 367 -16.94 4.61 13.33
N GLY A 368 -17.57 4.90 14.46
CA GLY A 368 -17.49 6.21 15.11
C GLY A 368 -16.12 6.46 15.72
N GLY A 369 -15.68 7.71 15.73
CA GLY A 369 -14.43 8.10 16.39
C GLY A 369 -14.54 7.99 17.92
N ASN A 370 -13.44 7.65 18.60
CA ASN A 370 -13.41 7.62 20.06
C ASN A 370 -13.48 9.05 20.64
N GLY A 371 -14.08 9.23 21.80
CA GLY A 371 -13.98 10.48 22.56
C GLY A 371 -12.58 10.65 23.15
N GLY A 372 -12.10 11.90 23.20
CA GLY A 372 -10.81 12.24 23.78
C GLY A 372 -10.79 12.04 25.29
N LYS A 373 -9.65 11.61 25.83
CA LYS A 373 -9.41 11.50 27.28
C LYS A 373 -9.45 12.91 27.90
N GLY A 374 -9.99 13.06 29.10
CA GLY A 374 -9.90 14.30 29.88
C GLY A 374 -8.49 14.53 30.42
N TYR A 375 -8.17 15.79 30.69
CA TYR A 375 -6.87 16.21 31.21
C TYR A 375 -6.64 15.69 32.63
N SER A 376 -5.58 14.91 32.82
CA SER A 376 -5.09 14.51 34.13
C SER A 376 -4.15 15.58 34.68
N VAL A 377 -4.42 16.06 35.89
CA VAL A 377 -3.55 17.03 36.57
C VAL A 377 -2.34 16.28 37.14
N PRO A 378 -1.10 16.63 36.76
CA PRO A 378 0.10 15.96 37.29
C PRO A 378 0.36 16.39 38.75
N ASP A 379 1.12 15.58 39.49
CA ASP A 379 1.52 15.89 40.89
C ASP A 379 2.31 17.21 41.01
N THR A 380 2.99 17.66 39.96
CA THR A 380 3.65 18.96 39.88
C THR A 380 2.67 20.15 39.83
N GLY A 381 1.39 19.90 39.57
CA GLY A 381 0.28 20.84 39.66
C GLY A 381 -0.35 20.93 41.06
N ALA A 382 0.31 20.39 42.09
CA ALA A 382 -0.14 20.50 43.48
C ALA A 382 -0.34 21.96 43.93
N VAL A 383 -1.43 22.22 44.66
CA VAL A 383 -1.69 23.53 45.26
C VAL A 383 -1.37 23.56 46.75
N ASP A 384 -0.74 24.64 47.20
CA ASP A 384 -0.35 24.84 48.61
C ASP A 384 -1.43 25.52 49.47
N THR A 385 -2.54 25.97 48.86
CA THR A 385 -3.66 26.61 49.55
C THR A 385 -4.93 26.44 48.72
N GLY A 386 -6.02 25.97 49.34
CA GLY A 386 -7.28 25.68 48.66
C GLY A 386 -7.35 24.30 47.99
N ASP A 387 -8.49 24.03 47.36
CA ASP A 387 -8.82 22.72 46.78
C ASP A 387 -7.96 22.39 45.54
N GLY A 388 -7.65 21.11 45.36
CA GLY A 388 -6.92 20.61 44.20
C GLY A 388 -7.68 20.84 42.89
N VAL A 389 -6.93 21.03 41.80
CA VAL A 389 -7.52 21.25 40.46
C VAL A 389 -8.25 19.98 40.01
N SER A 390 -9.50 20.09 39.57
CA SER A 390 -10.25 18.95 39.04
C SER A 390 -9.68 18.44 37.72
N GLY A 391 -9.66 17.12 37.55
CA GLY A 391 -9.39 16.49 36.26
C GLY A 391 -10.55 16.71 35.28
N GLY A 392 -10.24 16.78 33.99
CA GLY A 392 -11.25 17.01 32.95
C GLY A 392 -12.06 15.77 32.60
N ASN A 393 -13.24 15.96 32.03
CA ASN A 393 -14.10 14.86 31.59
C ASN A 393 -13.61 14.27 30.26
N GLY A 394 -13.89 12.99 30.03
CA GLY A 394 -13.71 12.38 28.72
C GLY A 394 -14.84 12.75 27.76
N GLY A 395 -14.51 12.93 26.48
CA GLY A 395 -15.48 13.23 25.43
C GLY A 395 -16.36 12.03 25.07
N VAL A 396 -17.49 12.29 24.42
CA VAL A 396 -18.43 11.25 23.97
C VAL A 396 -17.91 10.54 22.72
N GLY A 397 -18.10 9.23 22.63
CA GLY A 397 -17.79 8.47 21.42
C GLY A 397 -18.76 8.78 20.27
N GLY A 398 -18.23 8.89 19.05
CA GLY A 398 -19.03 9.14 17.86
C GLY A 398 -19.96 7.97 17.52
N ARG A 399 -21.13 8.26 16.94
CA ARG A 399 -22.03 7.22 16.43
C ARG A 399 -21.41 6.48 15.25
N GLY A 400 -21.57 5.17 15.17
CA GLY A 400 -21.23 4.37 13.99
C GLY A 400 -22.12 4.71 12.80
N GLY A 401 -21.53 4.76 11.60
CA GLY A 401 -22.27 5.03 10.37
C GLY A 401 -23.20 3.89 9.99
N ASP A 402 -24.26 4.19 9.25
CA ASP A 402 -25.23 3.16 8.85
C ASP A 402 -24.66 2.25 7.75
N GLY A 403 -25.22 1.04 7.64
CA GLY A 403 -24.84 0.10 6.60
C GLY A 403 -25.16 0.61 5.18
N GLY A 404 -24.42 0.09 4.21
CA GLY A 404 -24.70 0.26 2.79
C GLY A 404 -26.13 -0.18 2.50
N ALA A 405 -26.95 0.80 2.11
CA ALA A 405 -28.42 0.73 2.23
C ALA A 405 -29.04 -0.51 1.57
N LEU A 406 -28.42 -0.99 0.49
CA LEU A 406 -28.85 -2.13 -0.31
C LEU A 406 -27.62 -2.88 -0.85
N GLY A 407 -27.63 -4.21 -0.77
CA GLY A 407 -26.85 -5.04 -1.69
C GLY A 407 -27.39 -4.97 -3.11
N GLY A 408 -26.61 -5.45 -4.08
CA GLY A 408 -26.98 -5.50 -5.50
C GLY A 408 -27.99 -6.59 -5.83
N ASN A 409 -28.78 -6.39 -6.88
CA ASN A 409 -29.71 -7.42 -7.35
C ASN A 409 -28.96 -8.54 -8.10
N PRO A 410 -29.45 -9.79 -8.06
CA PRO A 410 -28.91 -10.88 -8.88
C PRO A 410 -29.15 -10.65 -10.37
N GLY A 411 -28.20 -11.08 -11.19
CA GLY A 411 -28.37 -11.19 -12.64
C GLY A 411 -29.35 -12.30 -13.03
N SER A 412 -29.88 -12.23 -14.26
CA SER A 412 -30.75 -13.29 -14.79
C SER A 412 -30.05 -14.19 -15.81
N GLY A 413 -30.13 -15.50 -15.61
CA GLY A 413 -29.68 -16.54 -16.55
C GLY A 413 -30.72 -17.63 -16.70
N ARG A 414 -30.64 -18.43 -17.76
CA ARG A 414 -31.54 -19.59 -17.98
C ARG A 414 -30.86 -20.76 -18.69
N TYR A 415 -31.39 -21.95 -18.44
CA TYR A 415 -31.20 -23.12 -19.29
C TYR A 415 -32.44 -23.35 -20.17
N LEU A 416 -32.21 -23.59 -21.46
CA LEU A 416 -33.20 -23.92 -22.48
C LEU A 416 -34.40 -22.95 -22.53
N PHE A 417 -34.16 -21.64 -22.38
CA PHE A 417 -35.14 -20.54 -22.36
C PHE A 417 -36.14 -20.53 -21.19
N VAL A 418 -36.34 -21.66 -20.50
CA VAL A 418 -37.46 -21.86 -19.57
C VAL A 418 -37.06 -22.19 -18.13
N ILE A 419 -35.88 -22.77 -17.91
CA ILE A 419 -35.39 -23.11 -16.57
C ILE A 419 -34.60 -21.91 -16.04
N PRO A 420 -35.06 -21.22 -14.96
CA PRO A 420 -34.33 -20.10 -14.40
C PRO A 420 -33.01 -20.55 -13.74
N SER A 421 -31.97 -19.74 -13.91
CA SER A 421 -30.66 -19.90 -13.27
C SER A 421 -30.10 -18.50 -12.94
N HIS A 422 -30.79 -17.81 -12.04
CA HIS A 422 -30.38 -16.50 -11.54
C HIS A 422 -29.17 -16.62 -10.61
N GLY A 423 -28.41 -15.52 -10.46
CA GLY A 423 -27.41 -15.41 -9.39
C GLY A 423 -28.07 -15.23 -8.02
N ALA A 424 -27.24 -15.10 -6.99
CA ALA A 424 -27.62 -14.68 -5.64
C ALA A 424 -27.69 -13.14 -5.53
N GLY A 425 -28.59 -12.64 -4.68
CA GLY A 425 -28.62 -11.23 -4.33
C GLY A 425 -27.57 -10.91 -3.26
N GLY A 426 -26.90 -9.76 -3.38
CA GLY A 426 -25.90 -9.33 -2.41
C GLY A 426 -26.54 -8.96 -1.07
N ALA A 427 -25.88 -9.23 0.06
CA ALA A 427 -26.38 -8.82 1.36
C ALA A 427 -26.31 -7.29 1.52
N SER A 428 -27.24 -6.68 2.26
CA SER A 428 -27.12 -5.27 2.66
C SER A 428 -26.06 -5.09 3.75
N GLY A 429 -25.42 -3.91 3.79
CA GLY A 429 -24.27 -3.69 4.68
C GLY A 429 -24.64 -3.65 6.16
N ALA A 430 -23.74 -4.14 7.02
CA ALA A 430 -23.89 -4.02 8.48
C ALA A 430 -23.64 -2.58 8.97
N GLY A 431 -24.23 -2.19 10.08
CA GLY A 431 -23.97 -0.92 10.74
C GLY A 431 -22.56 -0.86 11.34
N GLY A 432 -21.93 0.32 11.29
CA GLY A 432 -20.63 0.58 11.90
C GLY A 432 -20.71 0.58 13.43
N ALA A 433 -19.63 0.20 14.10
CA ALA A 433 -19.55 0.29 15.56
C ALA A 433 -19.50 1.74 16.05
N GLY A 434 -20.10 2.04 17.19
CA GLY A 434 -19.92 3.32 17.89
C GLY A 434 -18.52 3.42 18.51
N GLY A 435 -17.96 4.63 18.53
CA GLY A 435 -16.67 4.91 19.15
C GLY A 435 -16.73 4.79 20.67
N ALA A 436 -15.62 4.46 21.31
CA ALA A 436 -15.53 4.44 22.77
C ALA A 436 -15.60 5.86 23.36
N GLY A 437 -16.16 6.00 24.56
CA GLY A 437 -16.09 7.24 25.33
C GLY A 437 -14.70 7.47 25.90
N GLY A 438 -14.30 8.74 26.01
CA GLY A 438 -13.00 9.14 26.53
C GLY A 438 -12.85 8.83 28.02
N GLN A 439 -11.63 8.53 28.46
CA GLN A 439 -11.31 8.34 29.88
C GLN A 439 -11.40 9.68 30.63
N GLY A 440 -11.91 9.69 31.86
CA GLY A 440 -11.86 10.86 32.73
C GLY A 440 -10.45 11.12 33.26
N GLY A 441 -10.05 12.39 33.33
CA GLY A 441 -8.74 12.81 33.82
C GLY A 441 -8.60 12.74 35.34
N LEU A 442 -7.39 12.50 35.83
CA LEU A 442 -7.07 12.46 37.25
C LEU A 442 -7.16 13.85 37.90
N GLY A 443 -7.73 13.92 39.10
CA GLY A 443 -7.75 15.14 39.92
C GLY A 443 -6.39 15.44 40.56
N GLY A 444 -6.09 16.73 40.71
CA GLY A 444 -4.81 17.24 41.22
C GLY A 444 -4.68 17.22 42.74
N LEU A 445 -3.43 17.25 43.21
CA LEU A 445 -3.09 17.21 44.63
C LEU A 445 -3.33 18.56 45.34
N THR A 446 -3.70 18.53 46.63
CA THR A 446 -3.57 19.70 47.54
C THR A 446 -2.78 19.38 48.80
N ASN A 447 -1.84 20.28 49.13
CA ASN A 447 -1.08 20.28 50.38
C ASN A 447 -1.82 20.98 51.53
N ASP A 448 -2.95 21.63 51.28
CA ASP A 448 -3.73 22.31 52.30
C ASP A 448 -4.51 21.30 53.15
N VAL A 449 -4.22 21.31 54.46
CA VAL A 449 -4.80 20.40 55.46
C VAL A 449 -6.29 20.64 55.71
N ASN A 450 -6.87 21.74 55.21
CA ASN A 450 -8.30 22.05 55.32
C ASN A 450 -9.06 21.87 54.00
N ALA A 451 -8.36 21.55 52.92
CA ALA A 451 -8.91 21.49 51.57
C ALA A 451 -9.17 20.05 51.09
N VAL A 452 -9.84 19.95 49.95
CA VAL A 452 -10.16 18.69 49.27
C VAL A 452 -9.24 18.52 48.06
N GLY A 453 -8.72 17.30 47.85
CA GLY A 453 -8.05 16.93 46.60
C GLY A 453 -8.97 17.14 45.39
N GLY A 454 -8.40 17.39 44.22
CA GLY A 454 -9.17 17.67 43.01
C GLY A 454 -10.11 16.53 42.65
N SER A 455 -11.31 16.84 42.15
CA SER A 455 -12.22 15.78 41.71
C SER A 455 -11.68 15.09 40.45
N GLY A 456 -11.85 13.78 40.36
CA GLY A 456 -11.61 13.05 39.11
C GLY A 456 -12.69 13.38 38.07
N GLY A 457 -12.29 13.52 36.80
CA GLY A 457 -13.20 13.81 35.70
C GLY A 457 -14.09 12.61 35.35
N GLN A 458 -15.29 12.86 34.81
CA GLN A 458 -16.20 11.80 34.40
C GLN A 458 -15.71 11.12 33.12
N GLY A 459 -15.93 9.80 32.99
CA GLY A 459 -15.73 9.10 31.73
C GLY A 459 -16.83 9.45 30.73
N GLY A 460 -16.46 9.61 29.45
CA GLY A 460 -17.40 9.94 28.38
C GLY A 460 -18.33 8.78 28.04
N GLU A 461 -19.52 9.09 27.52
CA GLU A 461 -20.45 8.07 27.02
C GLU A 461 -19.91 7.41 25.74
N GLY A 462 -20.14 6.11 25.58
CA GLY A 462 -19.85 5.39 24.34
C GLY A 462 -20.85 5.77 23.24
N GLY A 463 -20.37 5.85 22.00
CA GLY A 463 -21.19 6.18 20.84
C GLY A 463 -22.19 5.08 20.49
N ALA A 464 -23.34 5.45 19.94
CA ALA A 464 -24.30 4.48 19.45
C ALA A 464 -23.78 3.71 18.22
N GLY A 465 -24.18 2.46 18.03
CA GLY A 465 -23.95 1.75 16.78
C GLY A 465 -24.77 2.31 15.62
N GLY A 466 -24.29 2.13 14.39
CA GLY A 466 -25.04 2.44 13.18
C GLY A 466 -26.12 1.39 12.89
N SER A 467 -27.17 1.77 12.16
CA SER A 467 -28.21 0.83 11.74
C SER A 467 -27.74 -0.03 10.58
N GLY A 468 -28.14 -1.30 10.55
CA GLY A 468 -27.91 -2.19 9.42
C GLY A 468 -28.81 -1.88 8.21
N GLY A 469 -28.32 -2.18 7.00
CA GLY A 469 -29.06 -1.97 5.76
C GLY A 469 -30.26 -2.91 5.64
N ALA A 470 -31.38 -2.42 5.12
CA ALA A 470 -32.63 -3.20 5.03
C ALA A 470 -32.54 -4.34 4.00
N ALA A 471 -33.31 -5.40 4.22
CA ALA A 471 -33.47 -6.50 3.27
C ALA A 471 -34.29 -6.07 2.04
N THR A 472 -34.06 -6.73 0.90
CA THR A 472 -34.96 -6.65 -0.27
C THR A 472 -35.72 -7.98 -0.44
N ALA A 473 -36.46 -8.12 -1.53
CA ALA A 473 -37.08 -9.41 -1.88
C ALA A 473 -36.05 -10.52 -2.19
N VAL A 474 -34.78 -10.16 -2.42
CA VAL A 474 -33.70 -11.08 -2.82
C VAL A 474 -32.42 -10.92 -1.99
N ASN A 475 -32.25 -9.79 -1.30
CA ASN A 475 -31.05 -9.43 -0.55
C ASN A 475 -31.31 -9.52 0.96
N ALA A 476 -30.41 -10.15 1.71
CA ALA A 476 -30.50 -10.21 3.17
C ALA A 476 -30.30 -8.82 3.81
N ALA A 477 -30.88 -8.60 4.99
CA ALA A 477 -30.58 -7.44 5.83
C ALA A 477 -29.16 -7.52 6.41
N GLY A 478 -28.57 -6.35 6.70
CA GLY A 478 -27.32 -6.25 7.46
C GLY A 478 -27.57 -6.09 8.96
N GLU A 479 -26.67 -6.62 9.80
CA GLU A 479 -26.75 -6.50 11.26
C GLU A 479 -26.58 -5.05 11.74
N GLY A 480 -27.10 -4.74 12.92
CA GLY A 480 -26.87 -3.48 13.61
C GLY A 480 -25.45 -3.39 14.18
N GLY A 481 -24.84 -2.20 14.11
CA GLY A 481 -23.51 -1.95 14.66
C GLY A 481 -23.48 -2.01 16.19
N LYS A 482 -22.37 -2.43 16.79
CA LYS A 482 -22.23 -2.46 18.25
C LYS A 482 -22.12 -1.05 18.83
N GLY A 483 -22.69 -0.82 20.01
CA GLY A 483 -22.45 0.39 20.78
C GLY A 483 -21.02 0.44 21.35
N GLY A 484 -20.44 1.63 21.42
CA GLY A 484 -19.10 1.85 21.97
C GLY A 484 -19.05 1.71 23.49
N ILE A 485 -17.88 1.35 24.03
CA ILE A 485 -17.68 1.22 25.48
C ILE A 485 -17.62 2.61 26.12
N GLY A 486 -18.25 2.81 27.28
CA GLY A 486 -18.14 4.04 28.06
C GLY A 486 -16.75 4.19 28.70
N GLY A 487 -16.21 5.40 28.72
CA GLY A 487 -14.91 5.68 29.33
C GLY A 487 -14.95 5.47 30.85
N ALA A 488 -13.84 5.08 31.48
CA ALA A 488 -13.77 5.03 32.93
C ALA A 488 -13.64 6.44 33.52
N GLY A 489 -14.10 6.61 34.76
CA GLY A 489 -13.94 7.85 35.51
C GLY A 489 -12.51 8.03 36.03
N GLY A 490 -12.04 9.27 36.04
CA GLY A 490 -10.74 9.63 36.58
C GLY A 490 -10.66 9.45 38.10
N GLY A 491 -9.48 9.12 38.61
CA GLY A 491 -9.22 9.07 40.04
C GLY A 491 -9.30 10.46 40.69
N GLY A 492 -9.75 10.51 41.94
CA GLY A 492 -9.68 11.73 42.75
C GLY A 492 -8.25 12.04 43.20
N GLY A 493 -7.91 13.31 43.28
CA GLY A 493 -6.59 13.78 43.69
C GLY A 493 -6.32 13.57 45.18
N TYR A 494 -5.05 13.46 45.54
CA TYR A 494 -4.64 13.38 46.94
C TYR A 494 -4.93 14.70 47.68
N GLY A 495 -5.44 14.65 48.90
CA GLY A 495 -5.66 15.85 49.71
C GLY A 495 -5.13 15.70 51.12
N TYR A 496 -4.35 16.67 51.59
CA TYR A 496 -3.80 16.64 52.95
C TYR A 496 -4.91 16.64 54.02
N GLY A 497 -6.01 17.36 53.78
CA GLY A 497 -7.24 17.29 54.55
C GLY A 497 -8.17 16.16 54.12
N THR A 498 -8.83 16.32 52.97
CA THR A 498 -9.78 15.34 52.41
C THR A 498 -9.35 14.91 51.01
N GLY A 499 -9.35 13.62 50.71
CA GLY A 499 -9.08 13.12 49.37
C GLY A 499 -10.19 13.48 48.38
N GLY A 500 -9.83 13.73 47.12
CA GLY A 500 -10.79 14.13 46.09
C GLY A 500 -11.82 13.05 45.76
N PRO A 501 -13.08 13.41 45.48
CA PRO A 501 -14.06 12.45 44.97
C PRO A 501 -13.67 12.01 43.55
N ALA A 502 -13.86 10.74 43.23
CA ALA A 502 -13.53 10.25 41.89
C ALA A 502 -14.65 10.50 40.87
N GLY A 503 -14.28 10.49 39.59
CA GLY A 503 -15.22 10.58 38.49
C GLY A 503 -16.07 9.32 38.33
N ALA A 504 -17.31 9.49 37.88
CA ALA A 504 -18.15 8.37 37.45
C ALA A 504 -17.66 7.81 36.11
N GLY A 505 -17.85 6.51 35.90
CA GLY A 505 -17.69 5.88 34.59
C GLY A 505 -18.82 6.28 33.64
N GLY A 506 -18.50 6.48 32.37
CA GLY A 506 -19.45 6.82 31.32
C GLY A 506 -20.35 5.67 30.94
N ARG A 507 -21.55 5.98 30.42
CA ARG A 507 -22.50 4.97 29.94
C ARG A 507 -21.96 4.28 28.67
N GLY A 508 -22.22 2.99 28.51
CA GLY A 508 -22.02 2.31 27.23
C GLY A 508 -23.01 2.77 26.15
N GLY A 509 -22.57 2.82 24.90
CA GLY A 509 -23.40 3.22 23.78
C GLY A 509 -24.50 2.22 23.45
N VAL A 510 -25.62 2.71 22.92
CA VAL A 510 -26.73 1.85 22.47
C VAL A 510 -26.33 1.10 21.19
N GLY A 511 -26.68 -0.18 21.09
CA GLY A 511 -26.51 -0.97 19.87
C GLY A 511 -27.39 -0.45 18.74
N GLY A 512 -26.85 -0.41 17.52
CA GLY A 512 -27.58 0.02 16.34
C GLY A 512 -28.70 -0.94 15.95
N GLU A 513 -29.75 -0.44 15.31
CA GLU A 513 -30.86 -1.29 14.88
C GLU A 513 -30.44 -2.23 13.74
N GLY A 514 -30.88 -3.48 13.79
CA GLY A 514 -30.68 -4.45 12.73
C GLY A 514 -31.54 -4.13 11.52
N GLY A 515 -31.05 -4.44 10.33
CA GLY A 515 -31.73 -4.13 9.08
C GLY A 515 -33.13 -4.74 9.01
N ALA A 516 -34.11 -3.92 8.64
CA ALA A 516 -35.51 -4.34 8.52
C ALA A 516 -35.66 -5.48 7.50
N GLY A 517 -36.45 -6.50 7.86
CA GLY A 517 -36.76 -7.63 6.97
C GLY A 517 -37.69 -7.27 5.81
N SER A 518 -37.85 -8.20 4.88
CA SER A 518 -38.78 -8.10 3.75
C SER A 518 -39.86 -9.20 3.81
N SER A 519 -40.70 -9.29 2.77
CA SER A 519 -41.65 -10.40 2.63
C SER A 519 -41.00 -11.74 2.26
N ALA A 520 -39.71 -11.76 1.93
CA ALA A 520 -38.98 -12.95 1.48
C ALA A 520 -37.68 -13.22 2.26
N GLN A 521 -37.15 -12.22 2.97
CA GLN A 521 -35.91 -12.30 3.75
C GLN A 521 -36.17 -11.83 5.18
N VAL A 522 -35.55 -12.48 6.17
CA VAL A 522 -35.65 -12.07 7.57
C VAL A 522 -34.96 -10.73 7.81
N GLY A 523 -35.39 -10.02 8.85
CA GLY A 523 -34.61 -8.92 9.40
C GLY A 523 -33.34 -9.47 10.06
N ALA A 524 -32.29 -8.66 10.09
CA ALA A 524 -31.04 -8.99 10.77
C ALA A 524 -31.06 -8.49 12.21
N ASP A 525 -30.25 -9.10 13.08
CA ASP A 525 -30.21 -8.76 14.50
C ASP A 525 -29.65 -7.36 14.76
N GLY A 526 -30.15 -6.73 15.82
CA GLY A 526 -29.60 -5.48 16.32
C GLY A 526 -28.23 -5.67 16.96
N GLY A 527 -27.42 -4.61 16.95
CA GLY A 527 -26.08 -4.65 17.52
C GLY A 527 -26.10 -4.78 19.04
N ALA A 528 -25.06 -5.36 19.62
CA ALA A 528 -24.89 -5.38 21.07
C ALA A 528 -24.67 -3.95 21.62
N GLY A 529 -25.22 -3.67 22.79
CA GLY A 529 -24.92 -2.46 23.54
C GLY A 529 -23.49 -2.49 24.10
N GLY A 530 -22.87 -1.31 24.22
CA GLY A 530 -21.53 -1.17 24.76
C GLY A 530 -21.50 -1.35 26.28
N ALA A 531 -20.35 -1.78 26.82
CA ALA A 531 -20.18 -1.86 28.27
C ALA A 531 -20.07 -0.46 28.90
N GLY A 532 -20.56 -0.32 30.13
CA GLY A 532 -20.35 0.88 30.95
C GLY A 532 -18.92 0.97 31.49
N GLY A 533 -18.38 2.17 31.58
CA GLY A 533 -17.02 2.41 32.07
C GLY A 533 -16.90 2.21 33.58
N ALA A 534 -15.71 1.84 34.07
CA ALA A 534 -15.48 1.73 35.51
C ALA A 534 -15.50 3.11 36.20
N GLY A 535 -15.93 3.18 37.45
CA GLY A 535 -15.79 4.38 38.27
C GLY A 535 -14.34 4.59 38.73
N GLY A 536 -13.90 5.84 38.86
CA GLY A 536 -12.55 6.17 39.31
C GLY A 536 -12.31 5.83 40.79
N ALA A 537 -11.04 5.65 41.17
CA ALA A 537 -10.66 5.48 42.57
C ALA A 537 -10.69 6.83 43.32
N GLY A 538 -11.26 6.87 44.53
CA GLY A 538 -11.27 8.05 45.37
C GLY A 538 -9.87 8.43 45.83
N GLY A 539 -9.61 9.72 45.96
CA GLY A 539 -8.30 10.24 46.36
C GLY A 539 -7.94 9.83 47.78
N ASN A 540 -6.66 9.54 48.04
CA ASN A 540 -6.18 9.25 49.38
C ASN A 540 -5.97 10.56 50.18
N SER A 541 -5.83 10.45 51.50
CA SER A 541 -5.50 11.58 52.38
C SER A 541 -4.35 11.25 53.33
N GLN A 542 -3.96 12.20 54.18
CA GLN A 542 -3.09 11.90 55.33
C GLN A 542 -3.83 11.05 56.38
N ALA A 543 -3.07 10.49 57.32
CA ALA A 543 -3.57 9.56 58.35
C ALA A 543 -4.60 10.16 59.33
N SER A 544 -4.68 11.49 59.42
CA SER A 544 -5.71 12.23 60.18
C SER A 544 -6.81 12.83 59.30
N GLY A 545 -6.74 12.62 57.98
CA GLY A 545 -7.70 13.12 57.00
C GLY A 545 -8.84 12.14 56.72
N VAL A 546 -9.62 12.45 55.67
CA VAL A 546 -10.71 11.59 55.18
C VAL A 546 -10.45 11.23 53.73
N GLY A 547 -10.52 9.94 53.38
CA GLY A 547 -10.40 9.50 51.98
C GLY A 547 -11.56 9.99 51.10
N GLY A 548 -11.31 10.15 49.81
CA GLY A 548 -12.32 10.53 48.82
C GLY A 548 -13.24 9.35 48.47
N VAL A 549 -14.50 9.65 48.14
CA VAL A 549 -15.48 8.63 47.73
C VAL A 549 -15.14 8.10 46.33
N GLY A 550 -15.26 6.79 46.14
CA GLY A 550 -15.05 6.13 44.85
C GLY A 550 -16.17 6.42 43.84
N GLY A 551 -15.82 6.48 42.56
CA GLY A 551 -16.75 6.85 41.49
C GLY A 551 -17.78 5.77 41.22
N ARG A 552 -19.02 6.13 40.85
CA ARG A 552 -20.01 5.15 40.39
C ARG A 552 -19.57 4.57 39.04
N GLY A 553 -19.73 3.27 38.86
CA GLY A 553 -19.58 2.62 37.55
C GLY A 553 -20.70 3.03 36.58
N GLY A 554 -20.35 3.17 35.31
CA GLY A 554 -21.26 3.52 34.24
C GLY A 554 -22.27 2.41 33.94
N ASP A 555 -23.45 2.80 33.49
CA ASP A 555 -24.48 1.85 33.06
C ASP A 555 -24.10 1.26 31.68
N GLY A 556 -24.42 -0.01 31.45
CA GLY A 556 -24.28 -0.63 30.13
C GLY A 556 -25.31 -0.07 29.14
N GLY A 557 -24.93 0.02 27.87
CA GLY A 557 -25.83 0.45 26.80
C GLY A 557 -26.85 -0.61 26.44
N ASP A 558 -28.05 -0.20 26.03
CA ASP A 558 -29.09 -1.12 25.56
C ASP A 558 -28.68 -1.75 24.22
N GLY A 559 -29.11 -3.00 23.97
CA GLY A 559 -28.95 -3.66 22.68
C GLY A 559 -29.93 -3.12 21.64
N GLY A 560 -29.52 -3.13 20.37
CA GLY A 560 -30.35 -2.67 19.26
C GLY A 560 -31.53 -3.59 18.96
N ASN A 561 -32.63 -3.03 18.45
CA ASN A 561 -33.78 -3.82 17.99
C ASN A 561 -33.49 -4.48 16.63
N GLY A 562 -34.18 -5.58 16.30
CA GLY A 562 -34.09 -6.23 14.99
C GLY A 562 -33.81 -7.73 15.07
N GLY A 563 -34.11 -8.47 14.00
CA GLY A 563 -33.78 -9.89 13.84
C GLY A 563 -34.42 -10.85 14.85
N PRO A 564 -34.18 -12.17 14.72
CA PRO A 564 -34.78 -13.20 15.59
C PRO A 564 -34.36 -13.15 17.06
N GLU A 565 -33.21 -12.56 17.38
CA GLU A 565 -32.60 -12.57 18.72
C GLU A 565 -32.44 -11.16 19.32
N GLY A 566 -32.29 -10.13 18.48
CA GLY A 566 -32.04 -8.76 18.94
C GLY A 566 -30.63 -8.56 19.51
N GLY A 567 -30.29 -7.30 19.76
CA GLY A 567 -29.00 -6.94 20.36
C GLY A 567 -28.90 -7.35 21.82
N VAL A 568 -27.76 -7.90 22.23
CA VAL A 568 -27.46 -8.15 23.64
C VAL A 568 -27.19 -6.82 24.36
N GLY A 569 -27.81 -6.59 25.52
CA GLY A 569 -27.52 -5.42 26.35
C GLY A 569 -26.11 -5.47 26.94
N GLY A 570 -25.41 -4.33 26.93
CA GLY A 570 -24.03 -4.21 27.38
C GLY A 570 -23.88 -4.37 28.89
N ASP A 571 -22.73 -4.90 29.32
CA ASP A 571 -22.41 -5.08 30.74
C ASP A 571 -22.19 -3.75 31.49
N PHE A 572 -22.35 -3.80 32.81
CA PHE A 572 -22.19 -2.64 33.68
C PHE A 572 -20.73 -2.38 34.06
N GLY A 573 -20.40 -1.11 34.25
CA GLY A 573 -19.14 -0.69 34.85
C GLY A 573 -19.10 -0.98 36.34
N GLN A 574 -17.95 -1.43 36.84
CA GLN A 574 -17.72 -1.59 38.27
C GLN A 574 -17.57 -0.23 38.95
N GLY A 575 -18.01 -0.13 40.20
CA GLY A 575 -17.77 1.04 41.03
C GLY A 575 -16.30 1.13 41.44
N GLY A 576 -15.76 2.35 41.47
CA GLY A 576 -14.40 2.61 41.90
C GLY A 576 -14.23 2.50 43.41
N LEU A 577 -13.02 2.14 43.84
CA LEU A 577 -12.70 2.01 45.26
C LEU A 577 -12.64 3.39 45.92
N GLY A 578 -13.12 3.51 47.16
CA GLY A 578 -12.88 4.72 47.96
C GLY A 578 -11.40 4.86 48.34
N GLY A 579 -10.96 6.09 48.59
CA GLY A 579 -9.60 6.40 49.01
C GLY A 579 -9.33 6.11 50.48
N GLU A 580 -8.06 6.04 50.86
CA GLU A 580 -7.57 5.66 52.20
C GLU A 580 -7.04 6.86 52.98
N ALA A 581 -7.35 6.90 54.28
CA ALA A 581 -6.81 7.88 55.22
C ALA A 581 -5.41 7.49 55.72
N GLY A 582 -4.37 7.82 54.96
CA GLY A 582 -3.02 7.33 55.22
C GLY A 582 -2.87 5.81 54.99
N LYS A 583 -1.73 5.24 55.39
CA LYS A 583 -1.37 3.84 55.06
C LYS A 583 -2.11 2.77 55.85
N ASP A 584 -2.76 3.14 56.97
CA ASP A 584 -3.41 2.21 57.91
C ASP A 584 -4.83 2.67 58.33
N GLY A 585 -5.37 3.74 57.70
CA GLY A 585 -6.64 4.33 58.10
C GLY A 585 -7.87 3.69 57.44
N GLN A 586 -9.06 4.18 57.83
CA GLN A 586 -10.31 3.71 57.24
C GLN A 586 -10.42 4.20 55.79
N ARG A 587 -10.79 3.28 54.90
CA ARG A 587 -11.12 3.58 53.51
C ARG A 587 -12.51 4.20 53.43
N ALA A 588 -12.67 5.21 52.60
CA ALA A 588 -13.95 5.82 52.28
C ALA A 588 -14.86 4.88 51.47
N ASP A 589 -16.13 5.27 51.31
CA ASP A 589 -17.10 4.48 50.56
C ASP A 589 -16.65 4.27 49.10
N SER A 590 -16.74 3.02 48.65
CA SER A 590 -16.57 2.69 47.23
C SER A 590 -17.85 3.05 46.47
N GLY A 591 -17.70 3.45 45.21
CA GLY A 591 -18.83 3.76 44.36
C GLY A 591 -19.68 2.53 44.09
N ALA A 592 -20.97 2.75 43.81
CA ALA A 592 -21.85 1.67 43.35
C ALA A 592 -21.46 1.24 41.93
N ALA A 593 -21.71 -0.03 41.59
CA ALA A 593 -21.67 -0.49 40.21
C ALA A 593 -22.81 0.15 39.38
N GLY A 594 -22.66 0.17 38.05
CA GLY A 594 -23.74 0.52 37.13
C GLY A 594 -24.80 -0.58 37.02
N VAL A 595 -25.81 -0.36 36.18
CA VAL A 595 -26.78 -1.40 35.76
C VAL A 595 -26.46 -1.93 34.37
N ARG A 596 -26.75 -3.21 34.11
CA ARG A 596 -26.62 -3.80 32.76
C ARG A 596 -27.67 -3.19 31.84
N GLY A 597 -27.31 -2.95 30.58
CA GLY A 597 -28.25 -2.53 29.54
C GLY A 597 -29.31 -3.59 29.24
N GLN A 598 -30.44 -3.16 28.69
CA GLN A 598 -31.52 -4.05 28.28
C GLN A 598 -31.17 -4.76 26.96
N HIS A 599 -31.70 -5.96 26.77
CA HIS A 599 -31.66 -6.61 25.46
C HIS A 599 -32.60 -5.88 24.50
N GLY A 600 -32.20 -5.73 23.24
CA GLY A 600 -33.02 -5.18 22.19
C GLY A 600 -34.21 -6.07 21.86
N THR A 601 -35.24 -5.51 21.23
CA THR A 601 -36.47 -6.25 20.94
C THR A 601 -36.32 -7.12 19.67
N PRO A 602 -36.59 -8.44 19.74
CA PRO A 602 -36.58 -9.30 18.56
C PRO A 602 -37.80 -9.10 17.66
N THR A 603 -37.63 -9.46 16.39
CA THR A 603 -38.63 -9.45 15.32
C THR A 603 -38.67 -10.82 14.62
N ALA A 604 -39.88 -11.30 14.28
CA ALA A 604 -40.07 -12.73 13.99
C ALA A 604 -39.45 -13.19 12.65
N ALA A 605 -38.70 -14.31 12.69
CA ALA A 605 -38.12 -14.95 11.52
C ALA A 605 -39.15 -15.75 10.68
N VAL A 606 -38.95 -15.73 9.36
CA VAL A 606 -39.63 -16.57 8.36
C VAL A 606 -38.57 -17.40 7.64
N MET A 607 -38.56 -18.72 7.89
CA MET A 607 -37.54 -19.65 7.39
C MET A 607 -38.02 -20.44 6.16
N PRO A 608 -37.25 -20.48 5.05
CA PRO A 608 -37.30 -21.53 4.04
C PRO A 608 -36.19 -22.58 4.28
N ALA A 609 -36.42 -23.84 3.91
CA ALA A 609 -35.56 -24.97 4.25
C ALA A 609 -34.43 -25.26 3.22
N ALA A 610 -33.31 -25.78 3.71
CA ALA A 610 -32.08 -26.04 2.96
C ALA A 610 -32.08 -27.31 2.08
N ALA A 611 -31.12 -27.40 1.15
CA ALA A 611 -30.75 -28.64 0.46
C ALA A 611 -29.23 -28.73 0.23
N LEU A 612 -28.58 -29.71 0.86
CA LEU A 612 -27.16 -30.06 0.73
C LEU A 612 -27.01 -31.25 -0.26
N ARG A 613 -25.95 -31.30 -1.10
CA ARG A 613 -25.50 -32.57 -1.71
C ARG A 613 -24.08 -32.54 -2.31
N SER A 614 -23.41 -33.69 -2.22
CA SER A 614 -21.99 -33.94 -2.53
C SER A 614 -21.81 -35.16 -3.44
N VAL A 615 -20.68 -35.27 -4.17
CA VAL A 615 -19.98 -36.53 -4.53
C VAL A 615 -18.54 -36.28 -5.04
N THR A 616 -17.67 -37.29 -4.90
CA THR A 616 -16.22 -37.35 -5.25
C THR A 616 -15.89 -38.53 -6.19
N ASP A 617 -14.77 -38.47 -6.92
CA ASP A 617 -13.68 -39.51 -7.05
C ASP A 617 -12.72 -39.16 -8.23
N VAL A 618 -11.38 -39.02 -8.11
CA VAL A 618 -10.22 -39.93 -7.80
C VAL A 618 -9.70 -40.77 -9.00
N LEU A 619 -8.41 -40.58 -9.42
CA LEU A 619 -7.33 -41.61 -9.63
C LEU A 619 -6.06 -41.14 -10.42
N THR A 620 -4.95 -41.89 -10.30
CA THR A 620 -3.57 -41.65 -10.84
C THR A 620 -2.98 -42.94 -11.52
N VAL A 621 -1.80 -43.01 -12.19
CA VAL A 621 -0.36 -43.00 -11.74
C VAL A 621 0.62 -42.90 -12.97
N SER A 622 1.94 -42.77 -12.73
CA SER A 622 3.09 -42.41 -13.60
C SER A 622 3.87 -43.48 -14.43
N ALA A 623 4.69 -42.98 -15.39
CA ALA A 623 6.14 -43.26 -15.69
C ALA A 623 6.72 -44.49 -16.49
N SER A 624 7.81 -44.17 -17.25
CA SER A 624 8.98 -44.95 -17.78
C SER A 624 8.78 -46.06 -18.86
N ASP A 625 9.73 -46.42 -19.77
CA ASP A 625 11.11 -45.97 -20.07
C ASP A 625 11.59 -46.28 -21.54
N GLN A 626 12.82 -45.86 -21.92
CA GLN A 626 13.58 -46.04 -23.20
C GLN A 626 14.07 -47.52 -23.46
N PRO A 627 14.83 -47.97 -24.55
CA PRO A 627 15.81 -47.25 -25.40
C PRO A 627 16.21 -47.70 -26.87
N THR A 628 16.87 -46.78 -27.61
CA THR A 628 18.03 -46.91 -28.56
C THR A 628 18.01 -47.56 -29.97
N VAL A 629 18.58 -46.83 -30.95
CA VAL A 629 19.17 -47.33 -32.22
C VAL A 629 20.65 -46.88 -32.33
N GLN A 630 21.51 -47.59 -31.61
CA GLN A 630 22.87 -47.16 -31.23
C GLN A 630 23.95 -47.22 -32.35
N SER A 631 23.83 -46.52 -33.49
CA SER A 631 24.98 -46.32 -34.41
C SER A 631 24.95 -45.14 -35.40
N LEU A 632 23.85 -44.42 -35.55
CA LEU A 632 23.79 -43.13 -36.31
C LEU A 632 23.74 -41.91 -35.37
N LEU A 633 23.88 -42.14 -34.07
CA LEU A 633 23.53 -41.25 -32.96
C LEU A 633 24.78 -40.69 -32.22
N SER A 634 25.83 -40.26 -32.92
CA SER A 634 26.97 -39.56 -32.30
C SER A 634 27.02 -38.06 -32.64
N ASP A 635 27.00 -37.68 -33.92
CA ASP A 635 27.05 -36.26 -34.32
C ASP A 635 25.70 -35.54 -34.24
N PHE A 636 24.60 -36.27 -34.47
CA PHE A 636 23.24 -35.77 -34.30
C PHE A 636 22.82 -35.68 -32.83
N VAL A 637 23.37 -36.55 -31.97
CA VAL A 637 23.04 -36.58 -30.53
C VAL A 637 23.73 -35.47 -29.76
N ALA A 638 24.95 -35.06 -30.10
CA ALA A 638 25.54 -33.87 -29.47
C ALA A 638 24.64 -32.62 -29.64
N ARG A 639 24.04 -32.47 -30.83
CA ARG A 639 23.16 -31.34 -31.17
C ARG A 639 21.76 -31.46 -30.56
N LEU A 640 21.18 -32.68 -30.55
CA LEU A 640 19.91 -32.92 -29.86
C LEU A 640 20.05 -32.87 -28.34
N ASN A 641 21.20 -33.23 -27.77
CA ASN A 641 21.46 -33.12 -26.33
C ASN A 641 21.50 -31.65 -25.90
N TYR A 642 22.11 -30.76 -26.67
CA TYR A 642 21.99 -29.32 -26.39
C TYR A 642 20.53 -28.83 -26.51
N ILE A 643 19.83 -29.12 -27.61
CA ILE A 643 18.46 -28.62 -27.81
C ILE A 643 17.47 -29.19 -26.77
N PHE A 644 17.52 -30.48 -26.47
CA PHE A 644 16.50 -31.18 -25.68
C PHE A 644 16.94 -31.68 -24.30
N PHE A 645 18.23 -31.66 -23.97
CA PHE A 645 18.77 -32.21 -22.71
C PHE A 645 19.94 -31.38 -22.14
N ASN A 646 20.01 -30.05 -22.41
CA ASN A 646 21.10 -29.23 -21.89
C ASN A 646 21.15 -29.33 -20.36
N SER A 647 22.37 -29.34 -19.82
CA SER A 647 22.64 -29.25 -18.39
C SER A 647 23.20 -27.88 -18.11
N ALA A 648 22.58 -27.15 -17.17
CA ALA A 648 23.04 -25.83 -16.78
C ALA A 648 24.49 -25.89 -16.27
N PRO A 649 25.28 -24.83 -16.48
CA PRO A 649 26.59 -24.75 -15.86
C PRO A 649 26.43 -24.65 -14.33
N SER A 650 27.46 -25.04 -13.58
CA SER A 650 27.54 -24.76 -12.14
C SER A 650 28.77 -23.92 -11.86
N VAL A 651 28.68 -22.92 -10.98
CA VAL A 651 29.81 -22.04 -10.65
C VAL A 651 30.16 -22.17 -9.18
N THR A 652 31.44 -22.34 -8.89
CA THR A 652 32.01 -22.16 -7.55
C THR A 652 32.94 -20.96 -7.54
N ILE A 653 33.21 -20.42 -6.35
CA ILE A 653 34.11 -19.27 -6.18
C ILE A 653 35.32 -19.66 -5.34
N ASP A 654 36.50 -19.27 -5.78
CA ASP A 654 37.73 -19.25 -4.98
C ASP A 654 38.07 -17.79 -4.66
N VAL A 655 38.45 -17.52 -3.41
CA VAL A 655 38.69 -16.17 -2.89
C VAL A 655 40.02 -16.09 -2.17
N ASN A 656 40.86 -15.14 -2.58
CA ASN A 656 42.11 -14.87 -1.91
C ASN A 656 41.89 -14.12 -0.58
N PRO A 657 42.84 -14.17 0.37
CA PRO A 657 42.81 -13.33 1.56
C PRO A 657 42.70 -11.84 1.21
N GLN A 658 41.91 -11.09 1.98
CA GLN A 658 41.75 -9.65 1.77
C GLN A 658 43.07 -8.88 1.93
N ASP A 659 43.24 -7.81 1.16
CA ASP A 659 44.32 -6.85 1.36
C ASP A 659 44.10 -6.08 2.70
N PRO A 660 45.10 -6.05 3.60
CA PRO A 660 44.93 -5.49 4.95
C PRO A 660 44.96 -3.94 5.02
N LEU A 661 45.21 -3.24 3.90
CA LEU A 661 45.26 -1.77 3.83
C LEU A 661 44.05 -1.20 3.09
N THR A 662 43.52 -1.94 2.11
CA THR A 662 42.45 -1.49 1.20
C THR A 662 41.17 -2.31 1.31
N GLY A 663 41.20 -3.46 1.99
CA GLY A 663 40.06 -4.39 2.09
C GLY A 663 39.71 -5.09 0.78
N ALA A 664 40.50 -4.91 -0.28
CA ALA A 664 40.24 -5.51 -1.58
C ALA A 664 40.40 -7.04 -1.56
N ILE A 665 39.56 -7.76 -2.29
CA ILE A 665 39.53 -9.23 -2.34
C ILE A 665 39.58 -9.67 -3.80
N ASN A 666 40.67 -10.34 -4.18
CA ASN A 666 40.82 -10.94 -5.50
C ASN A 666 40.13 -12.31 -5.51
N GLY A 667 39.18 -12.51 -6.41
CA GLY A 667 38.47 -13.77 -6.54
C GLY A 667 38.49 -14.32 -7.96
N ARG A 668 38.06 -15.57 -8.08
CA ARG A 668 37.95 -16.28 -9.34
C ARG A 668 36.72 -17.18 -9.34
N LEU A 669 35.99 -17.13 -10.45
CA LEU A 669 34.84 -17.99 -10.72
C LEU A 669 35.30 -19.23 -11.48
N ASP A 670 35.06 -20.41 -10.91
CA ASP A 670 35.34 -21.69 -11.54
C ASP A 670 34.01 -22.36 -11.93
N GLY A 671 33.61 -22.12 -13.18
CA GLY A 671 32.42 -22.66 -13.82
C GLY A 671 32.66 -23.99 -14.52
N VAL A 672 31.81 -24.97 -14.24
CA VAL A 672 31.76 -26.27 -14.90
C VAL A 672 30.62 -26.28 -15.90
N SER A 673 30.93 -26.47 -17.18
CA SER A 673 29.98 -26.31 -18.29
C SER A 673 28.91 -27.40 -18.39
N HIS A 674 29.22 -28.65 -18.00
CA HIS A 674 28.37 -29.84 -18.17
C HIS A 674 27.92 -30.22 -19.59
N ASN A 675 28.03 -29.33 -20.60
CA ASN A 675 27.59 -29.57 -21.98
C ASN A 675 28.74 -29.60 -23.02
N GLY A 676 29.96 -29.25 -22.62
CA GLY A 676 31.18 -29.30 -23.45
C GLY A 676 31.54 -28.00 -24.16
N TYR A 677 30.69 -26.96 -24.10
CA TYR A 677 31.01 -25.61 -24.55
C TYR A 677 31.73 -24.81 -23.46
N GLN A 678 32.54 -23.82 -23.84
CA GLN A 678 33.29 -23.00 -22.87
C GLN A 678 32.35 -22.05 -22.12
N VAL A 679 32.49 -21.96 -20.79
CA VAL A 679 31.69 -21.04 -19.97
C VAL A 679 32.23 -19.61 -20.12
N THR A 680 31.32 -18.66 -20.35
CA THR A 680 31.61 -17.21 -20.26
C THR A 680 30.80 -16.57 -19.15
N TYR A 681 31.32 -15.52 -18.54
CA TYR A 681 30.71 -14.85 -17.38
C TYR A 681 30.31 -13.41 -17.69
N SER A 682 29.18 -12.97 -17.16
CA SER A 682 28.78 -11.56 -17.12
C SER A 682 28.19 -11.20 -15.75
N ILE A 683 28.38 -9.95 -15.33
CA ILE A 683 27.80 -9.45 -14.08
C ILE A 683 26.33 -9.11 -14.35
N ALA A 684 25.40 -9.86 -13.73
CA ALA A 684 23.97 -9.55 -13.79
C ALA A 684 23.59 -8.45 -12.79
N SER A 685 24.18 -8.50 -11.58
CA SER A 685 24.03 -7.45 -10.58
C SER A 685 25.36 -7.24 -9.85
N GLY A 686 25.78 -5.98 -9.74
CA GLY A 686 26.99 -5.59 -9.03
C GLY A 686 26.80 -5.57 -7.50
N PRO A 687 27.91 -5.54 -6.74
CA PRO A 687 27.90 -5.36 -5.29
C PRO A 687 27.35 -3.98 -4.89
N LYS A 688 26.79 -3.87 -3.68
CA LYS A 688 26.11 -2.66 -3.19
C LYS A 688 27.03 -1.71 -2.40
N TYR A 689 28.04 -2.26 -1.75
CA TYR A 689 28.95 -1.57 -0.81
C TYR A 689 30.40 -1.50 -1.31
N GLY A 690 30.65 -1.99 -2.51
CA GLY A 690 31.93 -1.92 -3.21
C GLY A 690 31.73 -1.91 -4.72
N GLN A 691 32.78 -2.23 -5.46
CA GLN A 691 32.74 -2.39 -6.92
C GLN A 691 33.53 -3.62 -7.33
N ILE A 692 33.15 -4.23 -8.46
CA ILE A 692 33.99 -5.23 -9.14
C ILE A 692 34.85 -4.51 -10.17
N THR A 693 36.17 -4.56 -10.01
CA THR A 693 37.15 -4.13 -11.01
C THR A 693 37.84 -5.34 -11.64
N ASP A 694 38.54 -5.10 -12.75
CA ASP A 694 39.39 -6.09 -13.42
C ASP A 694 38.67 -7.38 -13.87
N PHE A 695 37.34 -7.33 -14.01
CA PHE A 695 36.51 -8.47 -14.38
C PHE A 695 36.84 -9.00 -15.78
N ASN A 696 37.22 -10.27 -15.86
CA ASN A 696 37.52 -10.95 -17.11
C ASN A 696 36.42 -11.98 -17.45
N SER A 697 35.56 -11.64 -18.41
CA SER A 697 34.42 -12.47 -18.83
C SER A 697 34.80 -13.85 -19.42
N ALA A 698 36.07 -14.07 -19.78
CA ALA A 698 36.56 -15.33 -20.32
C ALA A 698 37.29 -16.22 -19.28
N THR A 699 37.79 -15.66 -18.17
CA THR A 699 38.50 -16.41 -17.12
C THR A 699 37.76 -16.45 -15.78
N GLY A 700 36.79 -15.57 -15.57
CA GLY A 700 36.08 -15.44 -14.30
C GLY A 700 36.89 -14.76 -13.18
N GLU A 701 38.07 -14.21 -13.50
CA GLU A 701 38.89 -13.45 -12.55
C GLU A 701 38.29 -12.07 -12.31
N TYR A 702 38.34 -11.60 -11.07
CA TYR A 702 37.83 -10.30 -10.67
C TYR A 702 38.48 -9.77 -9.38
N THR A 703 38.41 -8.46 -9.17
CA THR A 703 38.80 -7.79 -7.93
C THR A 703 37.57 -7.14 -7.30
N TYR A 704 37.20 -7.49 -6.07
CA TYR A 704 36.23 -6.73 -5.29
C TYR A 704 36.94 -5.64 -4.49
N VAL A 705 36.52 -4.38 -4.66
CA VAL A 705 37.04 -3.22 -3.94
C VAL A 705 35.91 -2.62 -3.08
N PRO A 706 35.97 -2.70 -1.74
CA PRO A 706 34.96 -2.12 -0.86
C PRO A 706 35.04 -0.58 -0.82
N ASN A 707 33.96 0.07 -0.40
CA ASN A 707 33.98 1.48 -0.05
C ASN A 707 35.02 1.73 1.08
N PRO A 708 35.92 2.73 0.96
CA PRO A 708 36.94 3.03 1.98
C PRO A 708 36.40 3.22 3.41
N LYS A 709 35.16 3.72 3.57
CA LYS A 709 34.52 3.86 4.89
C LYS A 709 34.19 2.52 5.57
N LEU A 710 34.15 1.42 4.81
CA LEU A 710 33.78 0.08 5.28
C LEU A 710 34.97 -0.87 5.46
N VAL A 711 36.19 -0.44 5.12
CA VAL A 711 37.41 -1.26 5.29
C VAL A 711 37.68 -1.55 6.77
N ASN A 712 37.62 -0.52 7.62
CA ASN A 712 37.89 -0.66 9.06
C ASN A 712 36.80 -1.42 9.84
N PRO A 713 35.50 -1.09 9.70
CA PRO A 713 34.46 -1.82 10.43
C PRO A 713 34.16 -3.20 9.81
N GLY A 714 34.47 -3.38 8.52
CA GLY A 714 34.12 -4.55 7.72
C GLY A 714 32.76 -4.36 7.03
N VAL A 715 32.43 -5.26 6.11
CA VAL A 715 31.10 -5.33 5.46
C VAL A 715 30.88 -6.73 4.90
N THR A 716 29.62 -7.15 4.82
CA THR A 716 29.20 -8.30 4.01
C THR A 716 28.39 -7.76 2.82
N ASP A 717 28.80 -8.13 1.61
CA ASP A 717 28.21 -7.68 0.35
C ASP A 717 27.95 -8.88 -0.57
N SER A 718 27.21 -8.71 -1.64
CA SER A 718 26.89 -9.78 -2.59
C SER A 718 26.73 -9.27 -4.01
N PHE A 719 27.17 -10.07 -4.98
CA PHE A 719 27.01 -9.78 -6.40
C PHE A 719 26.53 -11.04 -7.14
N THR A 720 25.82 -10.87 -8.25
CA THR A 720 25.24 -11.97 -9.02
C THR A 720 25.89 -12.05 -10.39
N ILE A 721 26.35 -13.25 -10.74
CA ILE A 721 26.99 -13.55 -12.01
C ILE A 721 26.10 -14.48 -12.83
N VAL A 722 25.95 -14.17 -14.11
CA VAL A 722 25.48 -15.13 -15.11
C VAL A 722 26.69 -15.90 -15.62
N ALA A 723 26.66 -17.22 -15.51
CA ALA A 723 27.52 -18.11 -16.28
C ALA A 723 26.72 -18.71 -17.43
N ASP A 724 27.25 -18.53 -18.64
CA ASP A 724 26.64 -18.91 -19.92
C ASP A 724 27.45 -20.06 -20.54
N ASN A 725 26.79 -21.19 -20.85
CA ASN A 725 27.35 -22.32 -21.58
C ASN A 725 26.70 -22.54 -22.97
N GLY A 726 25.89 -21.59 -23.45
CA GLY A 726 25.16 -21.62 -24.72
C GLY A 726 25.68 -20.65 -25.78
N ALA A 727 26.39 -19.58 -25.42
CA ALA A 727 26.94 -18.60 -26.37
C ALA A 727 27.86 -19.23 -27.45
N GLY A 728 28.56 -20.32 -27.11
CA GLY A 728 29.38 -21.10 -28.05
C GLY A 728 28.60 -22.10 -28.93
N ALA A 729 27.30 -22.26 -28.70
CA ALA A 729 26.43 -23.24 -29.36
C ALA A 729 25.41 -22.62 -30.34
N GLN A 730 25.16 -21.31 -30.28
CA GLN A 730 24.19 -20.61 -31.12
C GLN A 730 24.58 -20.59 -32.62
N LEU A 731 23.64 -20.91 -33.50
CA LEU A 731 23.82 -20.85 -34.95
C LEU A 731 23.42 -19.47 -35.53
N PRO A 732 24.17 -18.91 -36.51
CA PRO A 732 23.83 -17.62 -37.10
C PRO A 732 22.63 -17.70 -38.06
N GLY A 733 21.79 -16.65 -38.04
CA GLY A 733 20.68 -16.46 -38.97
C GLY A 733 19.45 -17.34 -38.67
N VAL A 734 18.71 -17.72 -39.73
CA VAL A 734 17.40 -18.39 -39.60
C VAL A 734 17.49 -19.76 -38.90
N LEU A 735 18.66 -20.40 -38.91
CA LEU A 735 18.89 -21.66 -38.21
C LEU A 735 18.99 -21.48 -36.68
N GLY A 736 19.52 -20.35 -36.21
CA GLY A 736 19.51 -19.98 -34.79
C GLY A 736 18.09 -19.82 -34.27
N LEU A 737 17.25 -19.06 -34.97
CA LEU A 737 15.84 -18.87 -34.59
C LEU A 737 15.05 -20.19 -34.44
N ILE A 738 15.40 -21.22 -35.23
CA ILE A 738 14.79 -22.55 -35.12
C ILE A 738 15.37 -23.33 -33.93
N GLN A 739 16.69 -23.23 -33.69
CA GLN A 739 17.37 -23.80 -32.52
C GLN A 739 16.80 -23.21 -31.22
N ASP A 740 16.69 -21.88 -31.13
CA ASP A 740 16.16 -21.15 -29.98
C ASP A 740 14.69 -21.51 -29.72
N ALA A 741 13.86 -21.61 -30.76
CA ALA A 741 12.46 -21.98 -30.63
C ALA A 741 12.28 -23.43 -30.12
N LEU A 742 13.11 -24.37 -30.58
CA LEU A 742 13.08 -25.76 -30.14
C LEU A 742 13.65 -25.92 -28.72
N HIS A 743 14.73 -25.21 -28.39
CA HIS A 743 15.35 -25.26 -27.07
C HIS A 743 14.45 -24.58 -26.01
N SER A 744 13.86 -23.43 -26.34
CA SER A 744 12.86 -22.75 -25.49
C SER A 744 11.57 -23.56 -25.31
N LEU A 745 11.25 -24.47 -26.25
CA LEU A 745 10.16 -25.43 -26.10
C LEU A 745 10.59 -26.60 -25.20
N ALA A 746 11.83 -27.10 -25.33
CA ALA A 746 12.38 -28.15 -24.48
C ALA A 746 12.47 -27.73 -23.00
N ILE A 747 12.88 -26.48 -22.70
CA ILE A 747 12.86 -25.91 -21.35
C ILE A 747 11.41 -25.85 -20.82
N ARG A 748 10.45 -25.36 -21.62
CA ARG A 748 9.02 -25.30 -21.24
C ARG A 748 8.37 -26.66 -21.03
N LEU A 749 8.89 -27.70 -21.68
CA LEU A 749 8.49 -29.10 -21.48
C LEU A 749 9.34 -29.83 -20.41
N ASN A 750 10.22 -29.11 -19.72
CA ASN A 750 11.10 -29.60 -18.65
C ASN A 750 12.07 -30.72 -19.08
N LEU A 751 12.42 -30.75 -20.38
CA LEU A 751 13.34 -31.71 -20.99
C LEU A 751 14.81 -31.23 -20.93
N ALA A 752 15.03 -29.93 -21.14
CA ALA A 752 16.34 -29.26 -21.06
C ALA A 752 16.40 -28.26 -19.91
N ARG A 753 17.62 -27.98 -19.41
CA ARG A 753 17.88 -26.83 -18.52
C ARG A 753 18.29 -25.59 -19.34
N PRO A 754 18.17 -24.37 -18.78
CA PRO A 754 18.64 -23.15 -19.42
C PRO A 754 20.16 -23.14 -19.68
N ASP A 755 20.57 -22.39 -20.70
CA ASP A 755 21.97 -22.14 -21.07
C ASP A 755 22.73 -21.25 -20.07
N THR A 756 21.99 -20.51 -19.26
CA THR A 756 22.52 -19.62 -18.21
C THR A 756 22.14 -20.12 -16.83
N VAL A 757 23.08 -20.00 -15.89
CA VAL A 757 22.78 -20.02 -14.45
C VAL A 757 23.12 -18.65 -13.86
N GLU A 758 22.23 -18.13 -13.03
CA GLU A 758 22.51 -16.99 -12.16
C GLU A 758 22.91 -17.53 -10.79
N GLU A 759 24.11 -17.17 -10.32
CA GLU A 759 24.62 -17.53 -9.00
C GLU A 759 25.02 -16.26 -8.25
N THR A 760 24.60 -16.17 -6.98
CA THR A 760 24.86 -15.01 -6.11
C THR A 760 25.96 -15.35 -5.12
N PHE A 761 27.05 -14.58 -5.16
CA PHE A 761 28.22 -14.79 -4.32
C PHE A 761 28.30 -13.74 -3.23
N THR A 762 28.47 -14.20 -1.98
CA THR A 762 28.71 -13.32 -0.83
C THR A 762 30.20 -13.07 -0.66
N VAL A 763 30.59 -11.81 -0.56
CA VAL A 763 31.96 -11.38 -0.21
C VAL A 763 31.94 -10.71 1.17
N LYS A 764 32.96 -11.00 2.00
CA LYS A 764 33.03 -10.48 3.37
C LYS A 764 34.38 -9.85 3.65
N VAL A 765 34.36 -8.54 3.89
CA VAL A 765 35.50 -7.77 4.40
C VAL A 765 35.50 -7.88 5.92
N LEU A 766 36.59 -8.40 6.47
CA LEU A 766 36.82 -8.51 7.90
C LEU A 766 37.33 -7.18 8.44
N GLY A 767 36.62 -6.64 9.45
CA GLY A 767 37.02 -5.43 10.17
C GLY A 767 36.79 -5.57 11.67
N ASP A 768 36.69 -4.44 12.38
CA ASP A 768 36.50 -4.45 13.81
C ASP A 768 35.06 -4.73 14.28
N GLY A 769 34.06 -4.62 13.40
CA GLY A 769 32.66 -4.86 13.67
C GLY A 769 31.95 -3.74 14.44
N ALA A 770 32.53 -2.53 14.51
CA ALA A 770 31.95 -1.36 15.15
C ALA A 770 31.54 -0.30 14.11
N TYR A 771 30.24 0.01 14.04
CA TYR A 771 29.63 0.89 13.06
C TYR A 771 28.94 2.08 13.75
N GLY A 772 28.97 3.26 13.14
CA GLY A 772 28.31 4.46 13.66
C GLY A 772 29.11 5.19 14.74
N ASP A 773 28.45 6.11 15.45
CA ASP A 773 29.06 6.99 16.45
C ASP A 773 28.12 7.20 17.64
N THR A 774 28.54 6.75 18.82
CA THR A 774 27.76 6.85 20.06
C THR A 774 27.62 8.29 20.56
N THR A 775 28.44 9.25 20.09
CA THR A 775 28.30 10.67 20.44
C THR A 775 27.05 11.31 19.84
N ASN A 776 26.43 10.68 18.83
CA ASN A 776 25.11 11.08 18.32
C ASN A 776 23.98 10.97 19.35
N ALA A 777 24.23 10.38 20.53
CA ALA A 777 23.36 10.49 21.70
C ALA A 777 23.01 11.95 22.07
N GLN A 778 23.87 12.92 21.75
CA GLN A 778 23.61 14.35 21.97
C GLN A 778 22.44 14.91 21.14
N TRP A 779 22.03 14.23 20.07
CA TRP A 779 20.95 14.66 19.17
C TRP A 779 19.58 14.08 19.53
N ALA A 780 19.50 13.23 20.55
CA ALA A 780 18.26 12.61 20.99
C ALA A 780 17.21 13.65 21.43
N ILE A 781 15.95 13.40 21.07
CA ILE A 781 14.79 13.95 21.78
C ILE A 781 14.47 12.96 22.90
N LEU A 782 14.34 13.43 24.15
CA LEU A 782 14.20 12.55 25.33
C LEU A 782 12.92 12.77 26.14
N ASN A 783 12.17 13.82 25.82
CA ASN A 783 10.91 14.16 26.45
C ASN A 783 9.85 14.20 25.35
N GLN A 784 9.35 13.04 24.95
CA GLN A 784 8.17 12.95 24.11
C GLN A 784 6.94 13.39 24.91
N SER A 785 6.22 14.39 24.41
CA SER A 785 5.03 14.96 25.07
C SER A 785 3.72 14.34 24.56
N TYR A 786 3.75 13.67 23.41
CA TYR A 786 2.56 13.19 22.67
C TYR A 786 2.76 11.77 22.12
N GLU A 787 1.76 11.16 21.48
CA GLU A 787 1.88 9.85 20.80
C GLU A 787 2.50 10.03 19.38
N ASN A 788 3.76 10.50 19.33
CA ASN A 788 4.41 11.02 18.10
C ASN A 788 5.89 10.56 17.91
N CYS A 789 6.26 9.37 18.37
CA CYS A 789 7.64 8.84 18.29
C CYS A 789 8.31 9.02 16.92
N THR A 790 7.58 8.79 15.82
CA THR A 790 8.05 9.02 14.44
C THR A 790 8.59 10.44 14.23
N LEU A 791 7.90 11.47 14.75
CA LEU A 791 8.33 12.87 14.62
C LEU A 791 9.57 13.16 15.46
N ASN A 792 9.68 12.57 16.64
CA ASN A 792 10.83 12.74 17.54
C ASN A 792 12.08 12.01 17.01
N ALA A 793 11.93 10.80 16.48
CA ALA A 793 12.99 10.09 15.75
C ALA A 793 13.45 10.88 14.52
N THR A 794 12.49 11.43 13.75
CA THR A 794 12.76 12.29 12.60
C THR A 794 13.52 13.55 13.00
N ALA A 795 13.13 14.24 14.07
CA ALA A 795 13.85 15.40 14.60
C ALA A 795 15.30 15.04 15.00
N ALA A 796 15.51 13.91 15.68
CA ALA A 796 16.82 13.43 16.06
C ALA A 796 17.69 13.08 14.84
N ALA A 797 17.12 12.46 13.81
CA ALA A 797 17.80 12.18 12.54
C ALA A 797 18.21 13.46 11.80
N ILE A 798 17.30 14.45 11.68
CA ILE A 798 17.59 15.77 11.10
C ILE A 798 18.74 16.46 11.85
N ARG A 799 18.70 16.46 13.19
CA ARG A 799 19.75 17.01 14.06
C ARG A 799 21.09 16.32 13.81
N GLN A 800 21.11 14.99 13.72
CA GLN A 800 22.31 14.19 13.45
C GLN A 800 22.92 14.51 12.07
N VAL A 801 22.16 14.40 10.99
CA VAL A 801 22.72 14.56 9.63
C VAL A 801 23.15 16.00 9.35
N THR A 802 22.46 16.99 9.91
CA THR A 802 22.82 18.41 9.78
C THR A 802 23.82 18.89 10.83
N SER A 803 24.29 18.02 11.74
CA SER A 803 25.17 18.37 12.86
C SER A 803 24.63 19.55 13.71
N GLY A 804 23.31 19.57 13.91
CA GLY A 804 22.59 20.62 14.64
C GLY A 804 22.33 21.91 13.84
N ALA A 805 22.75 22.03 12.58
CA ALA A 805 22.47 23.21 11.76
C ALA A 805 20.97 23.37 11.44
N LYS A 806 20.21 22.26 11.44
CA LYS A 806 18.75 22.24 11.54
C LYS A 806 18.39 21.43 12.78
N ALA A 807 17.79 22.08 13.77
CA ALA A 807 17.51 21.46 15.07
C ALA A 807 16.04 21.64 15.50
N PRO A 808 15.07 21.16 14.69
CA PRO A 808 13.66 21.24 15.05
C PRO A 808 13.44 20.52 16.39
N ASP A 809 12.58 21.05 17.25
CA ASP A 809 12.08 20.33 18.43
C ASP A 809 10.74 19.64 18.15
N GLU A 810 10.17 19.02 19.18
CA GLU A 810 8.89 18.32 19.08
C GLU A 810 7.75 19.26 18.65
N GLN A 811 7.74 20.52 19.11
CA GLN A 811 6.70 21.49 18.78
C GLN A 811 6.83 21.95 17.33
N ASP A 812 8.06 22.18 16.86
CA ASP A 812 8.33 22.46 15.44
C ASP A 812 7.79 21.33 14.55
N MET A 813 8.14 20.08 14.87
CA MET A 813 7.73 18.93 14.05
C MET A 813 6.22 18.69 14.06
N VAL A 814 5.56 18.86 15.21
CA VAL A 814 4.09 18.80 15.32
C VAL A 814 3.43 19.88 14.47
N ALA A 815 3.92 21.13 14.55
CA ALA A 815 3.37 22.23 13.77
C ALA A 815 3.54 22.00 12.25
N LEU A 816 4.70 21.52 11.83
CA LEU A 816 4.97 21.17 10.43
C LEU A 816 4.09 20.02 9.94
N ALA A 817 3.89 18.96 10.73
CA ALA A 817 3.05 17.83 10.36
C ALA A 817 1.55 18.19 10.28
N LYS A 818 1.06 19.09 11.14
CA LYS A 818 -0.32 19.61 11.06
C LYS A 818 -0.55 20.54 9.87
N ALA A 819 0.49 21.25 9.42
CA ALA A 819 0.41 22.10 8.23
C ALA A 819 0.41 21.30 6.92
N ASN A 820 1.18 20.22 6.86
CA ASN A 820 1.44 19.46 5.64
C ASN A 820 0.39 18.39 5.31
N ASN A 821 0.16 18.16 4.01
CA ASN A 821 -0.75 17.11 3.55
C ASN A 821 -0.03 15.75 3.49
N SER A 822 -0.77 14.68 3.76
CA SER A 822 -0.24 13.32 3.82
C SER A 822 -0.04 12.73 2.42
N VAL A 823 1.16 12.21 2.16
CA VAL A 823 1.51 11.44 0.95
C VAL A 823 1.25 9.94 1.14
N ASP A 824 1.07 9.51 2.39
CA ASP A 824 0.58 8.18 2.75
C ASP A 824 -0.94 8.07 2.67
N ARG A 825 -1.65 9.13 3.07
CA ARG A 825 -3.11 9.24 3.16
C ARG A 825 -3.62 10.42 2.30
N PRO A 826 -3.61 10.32 0.95
CA PRO A 826 -3.94 11.43 0.05
C PRO A 826 -5.27 12.11 0.39
N GLY A 827 -5.26 13.44 0.45
CA GLY A 827 -6.43 14.25 0.83
C GLY A 827 -6.59 14.51 2.34
N ALA A 828 -5.72 13.99 3.19
CA ALA A 828 -5.64 14.30 4.62
C ALA A 828 -4.39 15.12 4.99
N LYS A 829 -4.31 15.57 6.26
CA LYS A 829 -3.07 16.11 6.86
C LYS A 829 -2.20 14.98 7.41
N MET A 830 -0.88 15.19 7.49
CA MET A 830 0.05 14.21 8.07
C MET A 830 -0.22 13.97 9.56
N TYR A 831 -0.64 15.01 10.27
CA TYR A 831 -1.03 14.94 11.68
C TYR A 831 -2.28 15.79 11.94
N LEU A 832 -3.17 15.30 12.80
CA LEU A 832 -4.50 15.89 12.99
C LEU A 832 -4.53 16.79 14.24
N ASP A 833 -4.06 16.27 15.37
CA ASP A 833 -3.94 16.98 16.65
C ASP A 833 -2.85 16.29 17.49
N GLU A 834 -2.03 17.05 18.20
CA GLU A 834 -1.02 16.52 19.11
C GLU A 834 -1.60 15.71 20.28
N ASN A 835 -2.89 15.89 20.57
CA ASN A 835 -3.61 15.17 21.60
C ASN A 835 -4.52 14.06 21.04
N THR A 836 -4.32 13.61 19.79
CA THR A 836 -4.97 12.41 19.24
C THR A 836 -4.07 11.18 19.35
N SER A 837 -4.66 9.98 19.26
CA SER A 837 -3.93 8.70 19.29
C SER A 837 -3.57 8.16 17.89
N ASP A 838 -3.45 9.04 16.90
CA ASP A 838 -3.14 8.71 15.51
C ASP A 838 -1.88 9.47 15.10
N GLY A 839 -0.74 8.76 15.14
CA GLY A 839 0.59 9.30 14.86
C GLY A 839 0.88 9.49 13.37
N VAL A 840 2.07 10.04 13.08
CA VAL A 840 2.52 10.32 11.71
C VAL A 840 3.15 9.06 11.09
N ALA A 841 2.76 8.74 9.86
CA ALA A 841 3.35 7.65 9.08
C ALA A 841 4.81 7.94 8.72
N VAL A 842 5.68 6.91 8.70
CA VAL A 842 7.11 7.07 8.36
C VAL A 842 7.29 7.65 6.95
N LYS A 843 6.44 7.24 6.00
CA LYS A 843 6.40 7.78 4.63
C LYS A 843 6.08 9.29 4.58
N ASP A 844 5.23 9.78 5.47
CA ASP A 844 4.97 11.22 5.62
C ASP A 844 6.15 11.95 6.25
N ALA A 845 6.82 11.34 7.24
CA ALA A 845 8.03 11.90 7.84
C ALA A 845 9.20 12.01 6.83
N VAL A 846 9.34 11.04 5.92
CA VAL A 846 10.27 11.12 4.78
C VAL A 846 9.92 12.28 3.85
N ALA A 847 8.65 12.45 3.48
CA ALA A 847 8.20 13.58 2.66
C ALA A 847 8.42 14.93 3.36
N LEU A 848 8.22 14.99 4.68
CA LEU A 848 8.46 16.18 5.50
C LEU A 848 9.95 16.57 5.54
N MET A 849 10.85 15.58 5.70
CA MET A 849 12.30 15.78 5.60
C MET A 849 12.73 16.34 4.24
N ALA A 850 12.16 15.83 3.15
CA ALA A 850 12.45 16.35 1.81
C ALA A 850 11.92 17.78 1.62
N LYS A 851 10.67 18.05 2.04
CA LYS A 851 9.98 19.32 1.78
C LYS A 851 10.50 20.47 2.65
N GLU A 852 10.55 20.29 3.96
CA GLU A 852 10.87 21.36 4.92
C GLU A 852 12.38 21.46 5.19
N PHE A 853 13.09 20.33 5.12
CA PHE A 853 14.51 20.25 5.47
C PHE A 853 15.43 20.01 4.26
N GLY A 854 14.92 19.71 3.06
CA GLY A 854 15.73 19.50 1.87
C GLY A 854 16.67 18.29 1.99
N LEU A 855 16.28 17.28 2.77
CA LEU A 855 17.05 16.06 3.03
C LEU A 855 16.50 14.92 2.19
N THR A 856 17.40 14.08 1.65
CA THR A 856 17.01 12.81 1.04
C THR A 856 16.84 11.76 2.13
N ALA A 857 15.69 11.08 2.15
CA ALA A 857 15.46 9.92 3.00
C ALA A 857 14.69 8.84 2.23
N ASN A 858 14.94 7.58 2.53
CA ASN A 858 14.30 6.43 1.88
C ASN A 858 14.03 5.31 2.90
N THR A 859 12.89 4.65 2.78
CA THR A 859 12.45 3.55 3.65
C THR A 859 12.43 2.23 2.89
N THR A 860 13.05 1.19 3.43
CA THR A 860 13.12 -0.15 2.83
C THR A 860 12.68 -1.20 3.85
N HIS A 861 11.90 -2.19 3.42
CA HIS A 861 11.55 -3.38 4.20
C HIS A 861 12.32 -4.60 3.69
N TYR A 862 12.67 -5.54 4.56
CA TYR A 862 13.42 -6.75 4.23
C TYR A 862 12.72 -7.99 4.79
N ASP A 863 12.78 -9.11 4.07
CA ASP A 863 12.24 -10.38 4.58
C ASP A 863 13.15 -11.07 5.61
N ASP A 864 14.43 -10.68 5.66
CA ASP A 864 15.43 -11.24 6.56
C ASP A 864 16.37 -10.19 7.18
N SER A 865 17.05 -10.58 8.26
CA SER A 865 17.97 -9.71 8.98
C SER A 865 19.36 -9.53 8.33
N PRO A 866 19.95 -10.48 7.56
CA PRO A 866 21.24 -10.28 6.92
C PRO A 866 21.30 -9.08 5.99
N GLY A 867 20.31 -8.91 5.10
CA GLY A 867 20.24 -7.75 4.19
C GLY A 867 20.07 -6.45 4.96
N ALA A 868 19.06 -6.40 5.83
CA ALA A 868 18.74 -5.22 6.64
C ALA A 868 19.92 -4.77 7.53
N MET A 869 20.62 -5.72 8.18
CA MET A 869 21.78 -5.42 9.01
C MET A 869 22.98 -4.91 8.18
N ALA A 870 23.20 -5.42 6.97
CA ALA A 870 24.27 -4.93 6.10
C ALA A 870 24.01 -3.46 5.69
N ASP A 871 22.77 -3.12 5.33
CA ASP A 871 22.36 -1.76 4.99
C ASP A 871 22.45 -0.80 6.18
N LEU A 872 21.97 -1.22 7.36
CA LEU A 872 22.09 -0.47 8.60
C LEU A 872 23.56 -0.19 8.95
N GLN A 873 24.41 -1.23 8.92
CA GLN A 873 25.85 -1.12 9.18
C GLN A 873 26.55 -0.17 8.21
N ALA A 874 26.28 -0.30 6.91
CA ALA A 874 26.90 0.54 5.89
C ALA A 874 26.53 2.03 6.08
N ASN A 875 25.24 2.33 6.30
CA ASN A 875 24.77 3.70 6.47
C ASN A 875 25.28 4.36 7.75
N LEU A 876 25.35 3.61 8.86
CA LEU A 876 25.99 4.07 10.10
C LEU A 876 27.47 4.42 9.88
N ALA A 877 28.22 3.59 9.16
CA ALA A 877 29.63 3.87 8.82
C ALA A 877 29.78 5.02 7.80
N TYR A 878 28.77 5.27 6.96
CA TYR A 878 28.75 6.43 6.07
C TYR A 878 28.49 7.75 6.81
N GLY A 879 27.89 7.69 8.00
CA GLY A 879 27.49 8.85 8.80
C GLY A 879 26.08 9.36 8.47
N ASN A 880 25.29 8.56 7.76
CA ASN A 880 23.86 8.76 7.57
C ASN A 880 23.14 8.53 8.92
N ALA A 881 21.90 9.03 9.06
CA ALA A 881 21.04 8.64 10.18
C ALA A 881 20.15 7.47 9.75
N THR A 882 19.85 6.59 10.70
CA THR A 882 19.07 5.36 10.45
C THR A 882 17.97 5.24 11.49
N MET A 883 16.73 5.32 11.04
CA MET A 883 15.53 5.12 11.87
C MET A 883 14.93 3.74 11.58
N VAL A 884 14.34 3.13 12.60
CA VAL A 884 13.76 1.78 12.53
C VAL A 884 12.49 1.68 13.38
N THR A 885 11.48 1.02 12.82
CA THR A 885 10.26 0.67 13.56
C THR A 885 10.45 -0.62 14.33
N VAL A 886 10.17 -0.60 15.63
CA VAL A 886 10.34 -1.74 16.55
C VAL A 886 9.08 -1.92 17.41
N SER A 887 8.90 -3.13 17.95
CA SER A 887 7.99 -3.32 19.08
C SER A 887 8.67 -2.84 20.37
N ALA A 888 8.13 -1.79 21.00
CA ALA A 888 8.68 -1.21 22.23
C ALA A 888 8.66 -2.22 23.39
N SER A 889 7.56 -2.95 23.53
CA SER A 889 7.37 -3.94 24.60
C SER A 889 8.44 -5.05 24.56
N LEU A 890 8.83 -5.54 23.37
CA LEU A 890 9.90 -6.52 23.24
C LEU A 890 11.29 -5.95 23.56
N MET A 891 11.52 -4.67 23.28
CA MET A 891 12.82 -4.03 23.50
C MET A 891 13.03 -3.67 24.97
N TRP A 892 12.07 -3.02 25.63
CA TRP A 892 12.22 -2.53 27.00
C TRP A 892 12.21 -3.66 28.04
N ASN A 893 11.42 -4.73 27.85
CA ASN A 893 11.45 -5.92 28.71
C ASN A 893 12.82 -6.63 28.74
N ALA A 894 13.72 -6.34 27.79
CA ALA A 894 15.09 -6.87 27.77
C ALA A 894 16.11 -5.99 28.53
N ILE A 895 15.68 -4.86 29.12
CA ILE A 895 16.53 -3.87 29.78
C ILE A 895 16.24 -3.85 31.30
N PRO A 896 17.20 -4.23 32.17
CA PRO A 896 16.95 -4.41 33.61
C PRO A 896 16.46 -3.18 34.39
N ASP A 897 16.75 -1.95 33.91
CA ASP A 897 16.50 -0.69 34.62
C ASP A 897 15.38 0.18 33.98
N ALA A 898 14.76 -0.28 32.89
CA ALA A 898 13.67 0.43 32.21
C ALA A 898 12.35 0.36 33.01
N SER A 899 11.49 1.37 32.86
CA SER A 899 10.10 1.31 33.33
C SER A 899 9.33 0.26 32.52
N ASN A 900 8.87 -0.78 33.21
CA ASN A 900 8.07 -1.85 32.59
C ASN A 900 6.59 -1.62 32.84
N ASP A 901 6.03 -0.59 32.22
CA ASP A 901 4.57 -0.40 32.12
C ASP A 901 4.01 -1.54 31.26
N GLY A 902 3.45 -2.54 31.94
CA GLY A 902 3.21 -3.85 31.36
C GLY A 902 2.14 -3.86 30.26
N ASN A 903 2.56 -3.69 29.01
CA ASN A 903 1.76 -4.06 27.83
C ASN A 903 1.91 -5.58 27.58
N PRO A 904 0.84 -6.40 27.71
CA PRO A 904 0.93 -7.85 27.54
C PRO A 904 0.99 -8.33 26.09
N ASN A 905 0.95 -7.44 25.09
CA ASN A 905 1.05 -7.81 23.67
C ASN A 905 2.50 -7.77 23.15
N TYR A 906 2.97 -8.94 22.69
CA TYR A 906 4.29 -9.14 22.07
C TYR A 906 4.27 -8.95 20.53
N THR A 907 3.20 -8.38 19.98
CA THR A 907 2.93 -8.30 18.54
C THR A 907 2.68 -6.89 18.02
N ASP A 908 2.57 -5.90 18.91
CA ASP A 908 2.16 -4.56 18.53
C ASP A 908 3.37 -3.79 17.94
N LEU A 909 3.10 -3.12 16.83
CA LEU A 909 4.01 -2.24 16.10
C LEU A 909 3.69 -0.80 16.52
N ASP A 910 4.44 -0.29 17.48
CA ASP A 910 4.07 0.91 18.23
C ASP A 910 5.15 2.00 18.29
N HIS A 911 6.39 1.74 17.84
CA HIS A 911 7.49 2.66 18.13
C HIS A 911 8.56 2.81 17.05
N GLU A 912 9.02 4.04 16.84
CA GLU A 912 10.07 4.42 15.90
C GLU A 912 11.27 5.00 16.67
N ILE A 913 12.48 4.49 16.42
CA ILE A 913 13.71 4.90 17.12
C ILE A 913 14.86 5.17 16.13
N VAL A 914 15.89 5.90 16.57
CA VAL A 914 17.11 6.12 15.76
C VAL A 914 18.23 5.21 16.24
N VAL A 915 18.77 4.36 15.37
CA VAL A 915 20.01 3.63 15.65
C VAL A 915 21.20 4.56 15.41
N ILE A 916 22.13 4.63 16.36
CA ILE A 916 23.32 5.50 16.28
C ILE A 916 24.65 4.74 16.19
N ALA A 917 24.72 3.50 16.69
CA ALA A 917 25.88 2.63 16.54
C ALA A 917 25.54 1.14 16.72
N VAL A 918 26.36 0.25 16.14
CA VAL A 918 26.29 -1.21 16.29
C VAL A 918 27.68 -1.75 16.60
N ASN A 919 27.83 -2.60 17.62
CA ASN A 919 29.06 -3.31 17.92
C ASN A 919 28.79 -4.83 17.91
N LEU A 920 29.22 -5.49 16.83
CA LEU A 920 29.01 -6.92 16.62
C LEU A 920 29.87 -7.82 17.52
N LYS A 921 31.00 -7.31 18.06
CA LYS A 921 31.86 -8.07 18.99
C LYS A 921 31.31 -8.07 20.41
N GLU A 922 30.73 -6.95 20.84
CA GLU A 922 30.03 -6.83 22.12
C GLU A 922 28.61 -7.42 22.05
N GLY A 923 28.03 -7.53 20.86
CA GLY A 923 26.65 -7.96 20.66
C GLY A 923 25.64 -6.90 21.10
N VAL A 924 25.96 -5.61 20.88
CA VAL A 924 25.20 -4.45 21.38
C VAL A 924 24.86 -3.49 20.24
N VAL A 925 23.66 -2.92 20.31
CA VAL A 925 23.18 -1.81 19.48
C VAL A 925 22.96 -0.60 20.39
N TYR A 926 23.29 0.59 19.90
CA TYR A 926 23.13 1.86 20.59
C TYR A 926 22.03 2.65 19.87
N VAL A 927 21.02 3.10 20.60
CA VAL A 927 19.83 3.78 20.04
C VAL A 927 19.54 5.10 20.75
N ASN A 928 18.87 6.01 20.04
CA ASN A 928 18.17 7.15 20.59
C ASN A 928 16.67 6.84 20.56
N ASP A 929 16.05 6.82 21.75
CA ASP A 929 14.64 6.52 21.98
C ASP A 929 14.01 7.70 22.74
N SER A 930 12.88 8.24 22.24
CA SER A 930 12.24 9.43 22.82
C SER A 930 11.27 9.17 23.96
N SER A 931 10.91 7.90 24.21
CA SER A 931 9.95 7.50 25.25
C SER A 931 10.56 6.61 26.34
N ALA A 932 11.78 6.09 26.16
CA ALA A 932 12.44 5.26 27.16
C ALA A 932 12.79 6.02 28.46
N THR A 933 12.12 5.66 29.55
CA THR A 933 12.39 6.13 30.93
C THR A 933 12.86 4.98 31.85
N ASN A 934 13.46 5.34 32.99
CA ASN A 934 13.75 4.39 34.07
C ASN A 934 12.56 4.26 35.04
N THR A 935 12.68 3.37 36.02
CA THR A 935 11.68 3.13 37.10
C THR A 935 11.40 4.32 38.05
N LYS A 936 11.83 5.54 37.70
CA LYS A 936 11.58 6.81 38.38
C LYS A 936 11.18 7.92 37.38
N ASP A 937 10.70 7.52 36.21
CA ASP A 937 10.24 8.38 35.11
C ASP A 937 11.31 9.36 34.58
N GLN A 938 12.59 9.02 34.76
CA GLN A 938 13.69 9.82 34.23
C GLN A 938 14.08 9.29 32.85
N PRO A 939 14.23 10.15 31.82
CA PRO A 939 14.63 9.70 30.49
C PRO A 939 16.00 9.02 30.47
N ILE A 940 16.07 7.87 29.79
CA ILE A 940 17.30 7.08 29.61
C ILE A 940 17.62 6.79 28.14
N GLY A 941 16.77 7.23 27.21
CA GLY A 941 16.85 6.86 25.80
C GLY A 941 18.02 7.41 24.98
N ALA A 942 18.88 8.31 25.50
CA ALA A 942 20.03 8.84 24.76
C ALA A 942 21.20 7.85 24.74
N GLY A 943 21.54 7.32 23.56
CA GLY A 943 22.60 6.32 23.41
C GLY A 943 22.36 5.05 24.22
N MET A 944 21.10 4.68 24.41
CA MET A 944 20.67 3.52 25.17
C MET A 944 21.25 2.23 24.59
N LYS A 945 21.81 1.38 25.45
CA LYS A 945 22.40 0.08 25.06
C LYS A 945 21.32 -1.00 25.02
N VAL A 946 21.17 -1.64 23.86
CA VAL A 946 20.24 -2.75 23.64
C VAL A 946 21.04 -3.97 23.18
N SER A 947 20.71 -5.17 23.64
CA SER A 947 21.37 -6.38 23.11
C SER A 947 20.97 -6.62 21.65
N LEU A 948 21.90 -7.07 20.81
CA LEU A 948 21.64 -7.32 19.39
C LEU A 948 20.51 -8.35 19.18
N ALA A 949 20.37 -9.33 20.09
CA ALA A 949 19.29 -10.32 20.04
C ALA A 949 17.91 -9.71 20.35
N ALA A 950 17.82 -8.81 21.33
CA ALA A 950 16.58 -8.08 21.63
C ALA A 950 16.20 -7.15 20.47
N PHE A 951 17.17 -6.35 19.99
CA PHE A 951 16.98 -5.46 18.84
C PHE A 951 16.50 -6.20 17.58
N LEU A 952 17.16 -7.31 17.20
CA LEU A 952 16.74 -8.09 16.04
C LEU A 952 15.37 -8.76 16.21
N SER A 953 14.94 -9.01 17.44
CA SER A 953 13.62 -9.58 17.74
C SER A 953 12.52 -8.52 17.69
N SER A 954 12.78 -7.31 18.23
CA SER A 954 11.84 -6.19 18.17
C SER A 954 11.75 -5.55 16.79
N TRP A 955 12.83 -5.56 16.00
CA TRP A 955 12.87 -5.04 14.62
C TRP A 955 12.26 -6.01 13.59
N LYS A 956 12.19 -7.31 13.92
CA LYS A 956 11.56 -8.31 13.05
C LYS A 956 10.06 -8.05 12.85
N THR A 957 9.37 -7.44 13.82
CA THR A 957 7.92 -7.23 13.75
C THR A 957 7.53 -6.33 12.58
N SER A 958 8.40 -5.38 12.18
CA SER A 958 8.18 -4.43 11.07
C SER A 958 8.67 -4.95 9.71
N ARG A 959 9.05 -6.23 9.60
CA ARG A 959 9.85 -6.75 8.46
C ARG A 959 11.13 -5.91 8.26
N TYR A 960 11.83 -5.68 9.37
CA TYR A 960 13.10 -4.98 9.41
C TYR A 960 13.07 -3.61 8.69
N GLU A 961 12.01 -2.81 8.92
CA GLU A 961 11.88 -1.50 8.29
C GLU A 961 13.08 -0.61 8.63
N LEU A 962 13.80 -0.15 7.60
CA LEU A 962 14.96 0.74 7.71
C LEU A 962 14.68 2.03 6.94
N THR A 963 14.60 3.15 7.65
CA THR A 963 14.62 4.48 7.05
C THR A 963 16.01 5.08 7.14
N VAL A 964 16.65 5.30 5.99
CA VAL A 964 17.96 5.96 5.88
C VAL A 964 17.74 7.42 5.54
N VAL A 965 18.38 8.32 6.28
CA VAL A 965 18.45 9.76 5.99
C VAL A 965 19.88 10.11 5.59
N ASP A 966 20.06 10.58 4.36
CA ASP A 966 21.37 10.87 3.82
C ASP A 966 22.00 12.11 4.48
N LYS A 967 23.30 12.01 4.76
CA LYS A 967 24.09 13.14 5.19
C LYS A 967 24.35 14.09 4.01
N PRO A 968 24.01 15.39 4.10
CA PRO A 968 24.36 16.36 3.08
C PRO A 968 25.87 16.41 2.81
N VAL A 969 26.24 16.49 1.53
CA VAL A 969 27.62 16.50 1.03
C VAL A 969 28.25 17.89 1.09
#